data_AF-A0A937MM17-F1
#
_entry.id   AF-A0A937MM17-F1
#
_cell.length_a   1.000
_cell.length_b   1.000
_cell.length_c   1.000
_cell.angle_alpha   90.00
_cell.angle_beta   90.00
_cell.angle_gamma   90.00
#
_symmetry.space_group_name_H-M   'P 1'
#
loop_
_entity.id
_entity.type
_entity.pdbx_description
1 polymer ?
#
loop_
_entity_poly.entity_id
_entity_poly.type
_entity_poly.pdbx_seq_one_letter_code
_entity_poly.pdbx_strand_id
1 'polypeptide(L)'
;MYILSADNGTLSPAAGTAGKETASTADQSWEYTLTLENVSEKIFWFTDRPERNFGNVTTDYFFQTVWPNVYVKIAPNAILDGTIQPNELDDGLFLALRSPVYDSASKQVTFNVTLQNSTMTDKHPVNPVIFENIAVTINDNNQDSQVVEWVYTQMALLATLEPEGTEGKYYLNLEDVYPECYYMSLAPDRYAVTNTVGLLTDTWNNHFGDVPPNASITSYTSDGELQVNVFTLENPVYDSENTRITYTATLLANQTEADEYFYNPTLFIDAAKTDSCKKQMGADGFTGRFTVHNSSTASIWVVETSPGAPGSETAAQWDWWVNKYGEKYEIKGGGAKIFCIPDGGAPGGNFRFRMGCDDNGDNCKLGDATGPMAGINTLFEPSFGCKLNQENKKEIVPGCAFNPSANSTDFPKFPDCLTNPTSKNCPSIGGTDFFDVSTVDGYTIPLFLEVKGSNCRDGKGPRTTTDASMLDIASCPSDGKATLYSDNEQQNALIQAAAGISWLTKSGTSLQGCVSPCHWFEGSGIGDPHNPDPTPASDSPPFNSASYYCCIGTPDGPGNGSGKCAEGPSNGGKTYPITLTNYVKNLKAVGYKGYTWQYDDLEGTMTCNWGETISLTLVPGGGVPYDPATKWAYDGKKCSGGKKGSYSSLLACQQAKMKYNCETVTYATGPTVKYCIVDPQGTKTWDECQSSCTN
;
A
#
# COMPACT_ATOMS: atom_id res chain seq x y z
N MET A 1 -5.34 29.51 -3.96
CA MET A 1 -6.24 28.58 -3.25
C MET A 1 -7.39 29.35 -2.63
N TYR A 2 -8.56 28.73 -2.50
CA TYR A 2 -9.78 29.35 -1.98
C TYR A 2 -10.38 28.52 -0.84
N ILE A 3 -10.86 29.17 0.21
CA ILE A 3 -11.49 28.52 1.36
C ILE A 3 -12.93 29.01 1.46
N LEU A 4 -13.86 28.08 1.27
CA LEU A 4 -15.30 28.26 1.36
C LEU A 4 -15.80 27.66 2.68
N SER A 5 -16.65 28.37 3.42
CA SER A 5 -17.27 27.82 4.62
C SER A 5 -18.79 27.71 4.51
N ALA A 6 -19.36 26.75 5.23
CA ALA A 6 -20.79 26.48 5.30
C ALA A 6 -21.15 25.88 6.67
N ASP A 7 -22.36 26.15 7.15
CA ASP A 7 -22.80 25.61 8.44
C ASP A 7 -23.08 24.11 8.35
N ASN A 8 -23.71 23.68 7.25
CA ASN A 8 -24.20 22.33 7.06
C ASN A 8 -23.91 21.83 5.65
N GLY A 9 -23.82 20.51 5.50
CA GLY A 9 -23.60 19.89 4.22
C GLY A 9 -24.05 18.44 4.17
N THR A 10 -24.34 17.97 2.96
CA THR A 10 -24.72 16.58 2.72
C THR A 10 -23.98 16.05 1.49
N LEU A 11 -23.29 14.93 1.67
CA LEU A 11 -22.71 14.14 0.58
C LEU A 11 -23.67 12.98 0.27
N SER A 12 -24.33 13.02 -0.88
CA SER A 12 -25.30 12.00 -1.31
C SER A 12 -24.78 11.21 -2.51
N PRO A 13 -24.93 9.87 -2.56
CA PRO A 13 -24.61 9.10 -3.74
C PRO A 13 -25.36 9.62 -4.97
N ALA A 14 -24.69 9.72 -6.12
CA ALA A 14 -25.33 10.24 -7.33
C ALA A 14 -26.56 9.39 -7.74
N ALA A 15 -27.66 10.05 -8.13
CA ALA A 15 -28.89 9.36 -8.54
C ALA A 15 -28.65 8.48 -9.78
N GLY A 16 -28.59 7.16 -9.58
CA GLY A 16 -28.31 6.17 -10.64
C GLY A 16 -27.21 5.14 -10.30
N THR A 17 -26.40 5.39 -9.27
CA THR A 17 -25.41 4.43 -8.74
C THR A 17 -25.90 3.67 -7.50
N ALA A 18 -26.92 4.20 -6.80
CA ALA A 18 -27.62 3.49 -5.74
C ALA A 18 -28.37 2.26 -6.30
N GLY A 19 -27.75 1.07 -6.19
CA GLY A 19 -28.39 -0.22 -6.48
C GLY A 19 -28.03 -0.90 -7.81
N LYS A 20 -26.93 -0.51 -8.49
CA LYS A 20 -26.39 -1.29 -9.62
C LYS A 20 -24.91 -1.66 -9.40
N GLU A 21 -24.67 -2.82 -8.79
CA GLU A 21 -23.38 -3.54 -8.87
C GLU A 21 -23.18 -4.18 -10.26
N THR A 22 -23.16 -3.38 -11.33
CA THR A 22 -22.87 -3.93 -12.68
C THR A 22 -21.85 -3.12 -13.48
N ALA A 23 -20.99 -2.35 -12.82
CA ALA A 23 -19.79 -1.80 -13.47
C ALA A 23 -18.56 -2.47 -12.88
N SER A 24 -17.69 -3.01 -13.75
CA SER A 24 -16.39 -3.57 -13.38
C SER A 24 -15.62 -2.61 -12.49
N THR A 25 -14.92 -3.15 -11.48
CA THR A 25 -14.05 -2.46 -10.51
C THR A 25 -12.91 -1.61 -11.11
N ALA A 26 -12.82 -1.50 -12.44
CA ALA A 26 -11.78 -0.76 -13.16
C ALA A 26 -11.98 0.77 -13.17
N ASP A 27 -13.21 1.26 -12.98
CA ASP A 27 -13.58 2.67 -13.20
C ASP A 27 -14.50 3.23 -12.09
N GLN A 28 -14.36 2.79 -10.84
CA GLN A 28 -15.17 3.38 -9.75
C GLN A 28 -14.59 4.75 -9.35
N SER A 29 -14.88 5.77 -10.16
CA SER A 29 -15.01 7.12 -9.63
C SER A 29 -16.27 7.12 -8.76
N TRP A 30 -16.11 7.28 -7.45
CA TRP A 30 -17.24 7.31 -6.54
C TRP A 30 -17.91 8.68 -6.66
N GLU A 31 -18.93 8.70 -7.49
CA GLU A 31 -19.67 9.91 -7.84
C GLU A 31 -20.74 10.24 -6.81
N TYR A 32 -20.68 11.46 -6.30
CA TYR A 32 -21.59 12.01 -5.32
C TYR A 32 -22.09 13.39 -5.74
N THR A 33 -23.14 13.82 -5.06
CA THR A 33 -23.58 15.21 -5.02
C THR A 33 -23.27 15.76 -3.63
N LEU A 34 -22.46 16.82 -3.57
CA LEU A 34 -22.20 17.56 -2.34
C LEU A 34 -23.07 18.82 -2.34
N THR A 35 -23.97 18.93 -1.37
CA THR A 35 -24.77 20.14 -1.13
C THR A 35 -24.28 20.81 0.15
N LEU A 36 -23.95 22.09 0.08
CA LEU A 36 -23.55 22.93 1.21
C LEU A 36 -24.61 24.01 1.42
N GLU A 37 -25.01 24.22 2.66
CA GLU A 37 -26.08 25.14 3.07
C GLU A 37 -25.54 26.21 4.01
N ASN A 38 -26.19 27.38 4.00
CA ASN A 38 -25.74 28.58 4.73
C ASN A 38 -24.28 28.93 4.41
N VAL A 39 -23.95 28.90 3.11
CA VAL A 39 -22.62 29.24 2.63
C VAL A 39 -22.29 30.70 2.99
N SER A 40 -21.07 30.93 3.50
CA SER A 40 -20.58 32.27 3.82
C SER A 40 -20.68 33.21 2.61
N GLU A 41 -20.92 34.50 2.85
CA GLU A 41 -20.98 35.53 1.80
C GLU A 41 -19.59 35.88 1.23
N LYS A 42 -18.53 35.47 1.94
CA LYS A 42 -17.14 35.71 1.57
C LYS A 42 -16.37 34.40 1.47
N ILE A 43 -15.53 34.32 0.46
CA ILE A 43 -14.54 33.26 0.26
C ILE A 43 -13.16 33.86 0.49
N PHE A 44 -12.43 33.27 1.43
CA PHE A 44 -11.05 33.64 1.69
C PHE A 44 -10.14 33.02 0.63
N TRP A 45 -9.08 33.72 0.24
CA TRP A 45 -8.10 33.19 -0.69
C TRP A 45 -6.68 33.59 -0.28
N PHE A 46 -5.73 32.74 -0.63
CA PHE A 46 -4.31 33.03 -0.53
C PHE A 46 -3.56 32.39 -1.70
N THR A 47 -2.41 32.98 -2.07
CA THR A 47 -1.56 32.46 -3.14
C THR A 47 -0.70 31.30 -2.66
N ASP A 48 -0.33 30.43 -3.59
CA ASP A 48 0.81 29.52 -3.39
C ASP A 48 2.11 30.34 -3.34
N ARG A 49 3.20 29.72 -2.90
CA ARG A 49 4.54 30.29 -2.93
C ARG A 49 5.07 30.46 -4.37
N PRO A 50 5.97 31.44 -4.63
CA PRO A 50 6.61 32.36 -3.68
C PRO A 50 5.75 33.56 -3.26
N GLU A 51 4.63 33.80 -3.93
CA GLU A 51 3.74 34.90 -3.57
C GLU A 51 3.14 34.71 -2.16
N ARG A 52 2.79 35.82 -1.51
CA ARG A 52 2.27 35.87 -0.12
C ARG A 52 0.97 36.68 -0.04
N ASN A 53 0.22 36.73 -1.14
CA ASN A 53 -0.98 37.54 -1.23
C ASN A 53 -2.17 36.77 -0.65
N PHE A 54 -3.08 37.49 -0.02
CA PHE A 54 -4.32 36.95 0.51
C PHE A 54 -5.42 38.00 0.45
N GLY A 55 -6.66 37.56 0.59
CA GLY A 55 -7.81 38.45 0.63
C GLY A 55 -9.13 37.73 0.71
N ASN A 56 -10.20 38.47 0.46
CA ASN A 56 -11.56 37.94 0.38
C ASN A 56 -12.19 38.35 -0.95
N VAL A 57 -13.00 37.46 -1.50
CA VAL A 57 -13.94 37.76 -2.60
C VAL A 57 -15.35 37.41 -2.16
N THR A 58 -16.37 37.96 -2.82
CA THR A 58 -17.75 37.53 -2.56
C THR A 58 -18.01 36.16 -3.17
N THR A 59 -18.87 35.37 -2.54
CA THR A 59 -19.26 34.03 -3.01
C THR A 59 -19.92 34.10 -4.40
N ASP A 60 -20.73 35.14 -4.66
CA ASP A 60 -21.26 35.44 -5.99
C ASP A 60 -20.16 35.65 -7.03
N TYR A 61 -19.16 36.50 -6.73
CA TYR A 61 -18.07 36.77 -7.67
C TYR A 61 -17.26 35.51 -7.97
N PHE A 62 -16.99 34.69 -6.96
CA PHE A 62 -16.27 33.45 -7.15
C PHE A 62 -16.98 32.50 -8.11
N PHE A 63 -18.25 32.16 -7.86
CA PHE A 63 -18.98 31.21 -8.71
C PHE A 63 -19.35 31.77 -10.09
N GLN A 64 -19.58 33.08 -10.22
CA GLN A 64 -19.96 33.69 -11.50
C GLN A 64 -18.74 34.10 -12.36
N THR A 65 -17.59 34.38 -11.75
CA THR A 65 -16.42 34.92 -12.46
C THR A 65 -15.17 34.05 -12.32
N VAL A 66 -14.79 33.65 -11.11
CA VAL A 66 -13.54 32.88 -10.91
C VAL A 66 -13.70 31.46 -11.42
N TRP A 67 -14.73 30.75 -10.97
CA TRP A 67 -14.94 29.34 -11.30
C TRP A 67 -15.02 29.08 -12.81
N PRO A 68 -15.82 29.83 -13.61
CA PRO A 68 -15.92 29.58 -15.05
C PRO A 68 -14.60 29.77 -15.79
N ASN A 69 -13.72 30.64 -15.28
CA ASN A 69 -12.45 30.99 -15.92
C ASN A 69 -11.30 30.06 -15.52
N VAL A 70 -11.29 29.56 -14.28
CA VAL A 70 -10.16 28.78 -13.74
C VAL A 70 -10.43 27.27 -13.78
N TYR A 71 -11.65 26.84 -13.45
CA TYR A 71 -11.93 25.45 -13.05
C TYR A 71 -12.80 24.65 -14.03
N VAL A 72 -13.33 25.29 -15.08
CA VAL A 72 -14.21 24.58 -16.05
C VAL A 72 -13.43 23.58 -16.91
N LYS A 73 -12.22 23.93 -17.36
CA LYS A 73 -11.42 23.06 -18.22
C LYS A 73 -10.88 21.85 -17.45
N ILE A 74 -10.42 22.08 -16.23
CA ILE A 74 -9.87 21.07 -15.33
C ILE A 74 -10.51 21.29 -13.97
N ALA A 75 -11.32 20.32 -13.55
CA ALA A 75 -11.94 20.32 -12.23
C ALA A 75 -10.86 20.35 -11.12
N PRO A 76 -10.96 21.22 -10.11
CA PRO A 76 -9.99 21.26 -9.03
C PRO A 76 -10.14 20.08 -8.10
N ASN A 77 -9.04 19.73 -7.44
CA ASN A 77 -9.09 18.93 -6.22
C ASN A 77 -9.40 19.84 -5.03
N ALA A 78 -10.03 19.30 -4.00
CA ALA A 78 -10.40 20.03 -2.80
C ALA A 78 -10.37 19.12 -1.57
N ILE A 79 -10.20 19.76 -0.42
CA ILE A 79 -10.36 19.13 0.90
C ILE A 79 -11.62 19.70 1.51
N LEU A 80 -12.49 18.83 2.00
CA LEU A 80 -13.57 19.20 2.90
C LEU A 80 -13.18 18.72 4.30
N ASP A 81 -13.09 19.65 5.25
CA ASP A 81 -13.12 19.35 6.68
C ASP A 81 -14.51 19.65 7.24
N GLY A 82 -14.87 18.93 8.29
CA GLY A 82 -16.15 19.09 8.97
C GLY A 82 -16.45 17.92 9.90
N THR A 83 -17.40 18.14 10.80
CA THR A 83 -17.78 17.16 11.81
C THR A 83 -18.88 16.25 11.28
N ILE A 84 -18.68 14.93 11.35
CA ILE A 84 -19.66 13.92 10.90
C ILE A 84 -20.63 13.54 12.02
N GLN A 85 -21.92 13.70 11.77
CA GLN A 85 -22.99 13.30 12.68
C GLN A 85 -23.34 11.80 12.55
N PRO A 86 -23.69 11.09 13.65
CA PRO A 86 -23.83 11.54 15.04
C PRO A 86 -22.57 11.33 15.90
N ASN A 87 -21.47 10.88 15.30
CA ASN A 87 -20.31 10.38 16.04
C ASN A 87 -19.30 11.47 16.42
N GLU A 88 -19.51 12.71 15.96
CA GLU A 88 -18.63 13.88 16.18
C GLU A 88 -17.16 13.59 15.81
N LEU A 89 -16.96 12.84 14.72
CA LEU A 89 -15.61 12.58 14.20
C LEU A 89 -15.25 13.67 13.19
N ASP A 90 -14.06 14.25 13.35
CA ASP A 90 -13.47 15.15 12.36
C ASP A 90 -12.85 14.29 11.26
N ASP A 91 -13.54 14.22 10.11
CA ASP A 91 -13.13 13.41 8.97
C ASP A 91 -12.94 14.29 7.72
N GLY A 92 -11.73 14.24 7.15
CA GLY A 92 -11.40 14.91 5.89
C GLY A 92 -11.86 14.10 4.65
N LEU A 93 -12.52 14.77 3.72
CA LEU A 93 -12.80 14.23 2.38
C LEU A 93 -11.87 14.84 1.32
N PHE A 94 -11.35 13.98 0.43
CA PHE A 94 -10.59 14.39 -0.74
C PHE A 94 -11.48 14.32 -1.97
N LEU A 95 -11.77 15.47 -2.58
CA LEU A 95 -12.80 15.61 -3.59
C LEU A 95 -12.23 16.18 -4.89
N ALA A 96 -12.75 15.73 -6.03
CA ALA A 96 -12.68 16.50 -7.26
C ALA A 96 -14.02 17.19 -7.49
N LEU A 97 -14.05 18.53 -7.48
CA LEU A 97 -15.28 19.32 -7.51
C LEU A 97 -15.65 19.72 -8.95
N ARG A 98 -16.91 19.49 -9.34
CA ARG A 98 -17.41 19.76 -10.69
C ARG A 98 -18.76 20.45 -10.69
N SER A 99 -18.97 21.25 -11.73
CA SER A 99 -20.28 21.79 -12.09
C SER A 99 -21.05 22.42 -10.92
N PRO A 100 -20.48 23.40 -10.20
CA PRO A 100 -21.17 24.04 -9.10
C PRO A 100 -22.44 24.74 -9.58
N VAL A 101 -23.48 24.66 -8.77
CA VAL A 101 -24.69 25.46 -8.90
C VAL A 101 -24.85 26.22 -7.58
N TYR A 102 -24.61 27.52 -7.62
CA TYR A 102 -24.76 28.41 -6.47
C TYR A 102 -26.06 29.22 -6.58
N ASP A 103 -26.87 29.16 -5.52
CA ASP A 103 -28.07 29.98 -5.33
C ASP A 103 -27.84 30.94 -4.17
N SER A 104 -27.63 32.23 -4.50
CA SER A 104 -27.39 33.27 -3.51
C SER A 104 -28.63 33.63 -2.68
N ALA A 105 -29.84 33.31 -3.15
CA ALA A 105 -31.06 33.57 -2.39
C ALA A 105 -31.23 32.59 -1.23
N SER A 106 -30.87 31.32 -1.45
CA SER A 106 -30.88 30.27 -0.42
C SER A 106 -29.54 30.05 0.27
N LYS A 107 -28.47 30.75 -0.16
CA LYS A 107 -27.09 30.56 0.29
C LYS A 107 -26.66 29.10 0.21
N GLN A 108 -27.04 28.44 -0.88
CA GLN A 108 -26.77 27.02 -1.11
C GLN A 108 -25.85 26.85 -2.32
N VAL A 109 -24.86 25.97 -2.21
CA VAL A 109 -24.11 25.49 -3.39
C VAL A 109 -24.18 23.98 -3.49
N THR A 110 -24.35 23.48 -4.71
CA THR A 110 -24.28 22.05 -5.01
C THR A 110 -23.17 21.76 -6.01
N PHE A 111 -22.36 20.74 -5.74
CA PHE A 111 -21.33 20.22 -6.63
C PHE A 111 -21.63 18.78 -7.04
N ASN A 112 -21.25 18.42 -8.26
CA ASN A 112 -20.97 17.02 -8.58
C ASN A 112 -19.53 16.73 -8.12
N VAL A 113 -19.31 15.67 -7.36
CA VAL A 113 -18.00 15.38 -6.79
C VAL A 113 -17.58 13.94 -7.03
N THR A 114 -16.31 13.74 -7.34
CA THR A 114 -15.68 12.42 -7.22
C THR A 114 -14.96 12.36 -5.88
N LEU A 115 -15.29 11.39 -5.03
CA LEU A 115 -14.57 11.11 -3.80
C LEU A 115 -13.28 10.33 -4.12
N GLN A 116 -12.13 10.99 -3.98
CA GLN A 116 -10.81 10.44 -4.29
C GLN A 116 -10.27 9.59 -3.13
N ASN A 117 -10.47 10.06 -1.89
CA ASN A 117 -10.08 9.37 -0.66
C ASN A 117 -10.87 9.97 0.52
N SER A 118 -10.83 9.32 1.67
CA SER A 118 -11.41 9.84 2.92
C SER A 118 -10.78 9.19 4.14
N THR A 119 -10.93 9.86 5.27
CA THR A 119 -10.58 9.34 6.61
C THR A 119 -11.72 8.56 7.25
N MET A 120 -12.92 8.69 6.69
CA MET A 120 -14.11 7.99 7.12
C MET A 120 -13.88 6.48 7.22
N THR A 121 -14.46 5.89 8.26
CA THR A 121 -14.48 4.43 8.44
C THR A 121 -15.13 3.72 7.25
N ASP A 122 -16.18 4.31 6.68
CA ASP A 122 -16.75 3.89 5.40
C ASP A 122 -16.21 4.80 4.30
N LYS A 123 -15.21 4.31 3.55
CA LYS A 123 -14.57 5.10 2.50
C LYS A 123 -15.49 5.43 1.32
N HIS A 124 -16.57 4.65 1.15
CA HIS A 124 -17.50 4.75 0.02
C HIS A 124 -18.95 4.65 0.51
N PRO A 125 -19.43 5.69 1.20
CA PRO A 125 -20.75 5.65 1.81
C PRO A 125 -21.83 5.45 0.74
N VAL A 126 -22.72 4.49 0.99
CA VAL A 126 -23.89 4.20 0.14
C VAL A 126 -25.15 4.92 0.61
N ASN A 127 -25.08 5.55 1.79
CA ASN A 127 -26.11 6.41 2.36
C ASN A 127 -25.58 7.84 2.43
N PRO A 128 -26.46 8.85 2.44
CA PRO A 128 -26.04 10.23 2.63
C PRO A 128 -25.24 10.43 3.92
N VAL A 129 -24.17 11.22 3.84
CA VAL A 129 -23.36 11.64 4.99
C VAL A 129 -23.64 13.11 5.27
N ILE A 130 -23.87 13.45 6.55
CA ILE A 130 -24.21 14.78 7.00
C ILE A 130 -23.01 15.37 7.73
N PHE A 131 -22.67 16.61 7.37
CA PHE A 131 -21.55 17.38 7.90
C PHE A 131 -22.07 18.67 8.54
N GLU A 132 -21.42 19.07 9.62
CA GLU A 132 -21.57 20.38 10.26
C GLU A 132 -20.20 21.05 10.33
N ASN A 133 -20.17 22.39 10.48
CA ASN A 133 -18.95 23.18 10.65
C ASN A 133 -17.94 22.91 9.52
N ILE A 134 -18.28 23.34 8.30
CA ILE A 134 -17.57 22.90 7.09
C ILE A 134 -16.61 23.98 6.62
N ALA A 135 -15.36 23.61 6.35
CA ALA A 135 -14.48 24.35 5.45
C ALA A 135 -14.07 23.49 4.24
N VAL A 136 -14.23 24.06 3.05
CA VAL A 136 -13.79 23.48 1.79
C VAL A 136 -12.62 24.28 1.25
N THR A 137 -11.42 23.69 1.30
CA THR A 137 -10.21 24.24 0.68
C THR A 137 -10.14 23.76 -0.77
N ILE A 138 -10.38 24.67 -1.71
CA ILE A 138 -10.34 24.45 -3.16
C ILE A 138 -8.93 24.79 -3.66
N ASN A 139 -8.25 23.78 -4.20
CA ASN A 139 -6.87 23.92 -4.64
C ASN A 139 -6.77 24.62 -5.99
N ASP A 140 -5.58 25.14 -6.29
CA ASP A 140 -5.28 25.56 -7.66
C ASP A 140 -5.05 24.33 -8.56
N ASN A 141 -5.09 24.55 -9.87
CA ASN A 141 -4.69 23.54 -10.83
C ASN A 141 -3.22 23.74 -11.19
N ASN A 142 -2.47 22.64 -11.23
CA ASN A 142 -1.13 22.63 -11.74
C ASN A 142 -1.14 22.91 -13.26
N GLN A 143 -0.49 24.01 -13.64
CA GLN A 143 -0.38 24.47 -15.02
C GLN A 143 0.56 23.59 -15.85
N ASP A 144 1.47 22.84 -15.20
CA ASP A 144 2.44 21.93 -15.82
C ASP A 144 2.09 20.47 -15.54
N SER A 145 1.36 19.84 -16.46
CA SER A 145 0.92 18.45 -16.31
C SER A 145 2.05 17.41 -16.33
N GLN A 146 3.32 17.81 -16.44
CA GLN A 146 4.47 16.91 -16.43
C GLN A 146 5.09 16.69 -15.05
N VAL A 147 4.77 17.55 -14.06
CA VAL A 147 5.30 17.47 -12.70
C VAL A 147 4.15 17.37 -11.73
N VAL A 148 4.11 16.36 -10.86
CA VAL A 148 3.06 16.28 -9.83
C VAL A 148 3.40 17.25 -8.71
N GLU A 149 2.45 18.13 -8.37
CA GLU A 149 2.53 19.04 -7.23
C GLU A 149 1.60 18.56 -6.13
N TRP A 150 2.08 18.54 -4.89
CA TRP A 150 1.35 17.98 -3.74
C TRP A 150 1.07 19.04 -2.68
N VAL A 151 -0.16 19.13 -2.20
CA VAL A 151 -0.54 19.86 -1.00
C VAL A 151 -0.62 18.91 0.18
N TYR A 152 -0.47 19.46 1.39
CA TYR A 152 -0.42 18.67 2.62
C TYR A 152 -1.46 19.13 3.61
N THR A 153 -2.01 18.20 4.38
CA THR A 153 -2.99 18.54 5.42
C THR A 153 -2.76 17.71 6.67
N GLN A 154 -2.85 18.38 7.82
CA GLN A 154 -2.70 17.80 9.15
C GLN A 154 -3.88 18.23 10.01
N MET A 155 -4.25 17.35 10.92
CA MET A 155 -5.35 17.57 11.85
C MET A 155 -4.81 17.37 13.26
N ALA A 156 -5.30 18.17 14.21
CA ALA A 156 -4.96 18.06 15.62
C ALA A 156 -6.20 18.37 16.48
N LEU A 157 -6.17 18.03 17.76
CA LEU A 157 -7.25 18.43 18.68
C LEU A 157 -7.09 19.89 19.14
N LEU A 158 -5.86 20.37 19.21
CA LEU A 158 -5.54 21.71 19.69
C LEU A 158 -4.33 22.26 18.93
N ALA A 159 -4.34 23.56 18.66
CA ALA A 159 -3.11 24.28 18.31
C ALA A 159 -2.94 25.56 19.13
N THR A 160 -1.69 25.97 19.34
CA THR A 160 -1.34 27.20 20.06
C THR A 160 -0.28 28.00 19.32
N LEU A 161 -0.28 29.32 19.57
CA LEU A 161 0.75 30.24 19.08
C LEU A 161 1.56 30.78 20.26
N GLU A 162 2.81 30.33 20.38
CA GLU A 162 3.76 30.84 21.35
C GLU A 162 4.69 31.87 20.68
N PRO A 163 4.85 33.10 21.21
CA PRO A 163 5.76 34.08 20.61
C PRO A 163 7.22 33.58 20.56
N GLU A 164 7.86 33.66 19.39
CA GLU A 164 9.27 33.28 19.22
C GLU A 164 10.24 34.37 19.74
N GLY A 165 9.72 35.56 20.04
CA GLY A 165 10.49 36.75 20.43
C GLY A 165 10.75 37.75 19.31
N THR A 166 10.38 37.44 18.06
CA THR A 166 10.33 38.40 16.94
C THR A 166 8.88 38.74 16.63
N GLU A 167 8.58 40.02 16.40
CA GLU A 167 7.22 40.47 16.07
C GLU A 167 6.68 39.75 14.83
N GLY A 168 5.47 39.19 14.93
CA GLY A 168 4.84 38.42 13.86
C GLY A 168 5.35 36.98 13.68
N LYS A 169 6.29 36.52 14.51
CA LYS A 169 6.80 35.14 14.51
C LYS A 169 6.41 34.38 15.78
N TYR A 170 6.04 33.12 15.57
CA TYR A 170 5.51 32.23 16.59
C TYR A 170 6.08 30.82 16.44
N TYR A 171 6.06 30.04 17.52
CA TYR A 171 6.00 28.60 17.45
C TYR A 171 4.53 28.20 17.35
N LEU A 172 4.14 27.62 16.22
CA LEU A 172 2.84 27.00 16.03
C LEU A 172 2.94 25.55 16.50
N ASN A 173 2.30 25.24 17.62
CA ASN A 173 2.26 23.89 18.17
C ASN A 173 0.92 23.24 17.84
N LEU A 174 0.93 22.05 17.25
CA LEU A 174 -0.26 21.19 17.10
C LEU A 174 -0.12 20.04 18.10
N GLU A 175 -1.03 19.99 19.06
CA GLU A 175 -1.09 19.01 20.14
C GLU A 175 -2.11 17.92 19.80
N ASP A 176 -1.84 16.69 20.25
CA ASP A 176 -2.61 15.49 19.89
C ASP A 176 -2.83 15.41 18.36
N VAL A 177 -1.74 15.65 17.61
CA VAL A 177 -1.77 15.59 16.15
C VAL A 177 -2.06 14.17 15.73
N TYR A 178 -2.99 14.01 14.78
CA TYR A 178 -3.23 12.72 14.16
C TYR A 178 -1.94 12.25 13.49
N PRO A 179 -1.53 10.98 13.65
CA PRO A 179 -0.29 10.49 13.07
C PRO A 179 -0.33 10.55 11.53
N GLU A 180 -1.53 10.56 10.94
CA GLU A 180 -1.79 10.73 9.52
C GLU A 180 -1.60 12.17 9.04
N CYS A 181 -0.90 12.32 7.92
CA CYS A 181 -0.83 13.54 7.13
C CYS A 181 -1.29 13.22 5.71
N TYR A 182 -2.16 14.06 5.17
CA TYR A 182 -2.76 13.86 3.86
C TYR A 182 -1.96 14.57 2.80
N TYR A 183 -1.65 13.84 1.73
CA TYR A 183 -0.92 14.34 0.59
C TYR A 183 -1.86 14.23 -0.59
N MET A 184 -2.14 15.35 -1.25
CA MET A 184 -3.02 15.36 -2.40
C MET A 184 -2.37 16.09 -3.55
N SER A 185 -2.44 15.52 -4.74
CA SER A 185 -1.93 16.20 -5.93
C SER A 185 -2.83 17.38 -6.30
N LEU A 186 -2.27 18.42 -6.90
CA LEU A 186 -3.04 19.41 -7.64
C LEU A 186 -3.60 18.78 -8.92
N ALA A 187 -4.73 19.27 -9.41
CA ALA A 187 -5.28 18.80 -10.68
C ALA A 187 -4.36 19.21 -11.85
N PRO A 188 -4.28 18.46 -12.97
CA PRO A 188 -5.20 17.41 -13.39
C PRO A 188 -5.00 16.05 -12.70
N ASP A 189 -3.87 15.85 -12.01
CA ASP A 189 -3.59 14.64 -11.25
C ASP A 189 -4.63 14.43 -10.14
N ARG A 190 -4.94 13.17 -9.84
CA ARG A 190 -5.99 12.78 -8.87
C ARG A 190 -5.46 11.90 -7.75
N TYR A 191 -4.17 12.02 -7.43
CA TYR A 191 -3.56 11.23 -6.38
C TYR A 191 -3.93 11.81 -5.02
N ALA A 192 -4.37 10.93 -4.12
CA ALA A 192 -4.56 11.23 -2.71
C ALA A 192 -3.99 10.08 -1.90
N VAL A 193 -3.01 10.36 -1.04
CA VAL A 193 -2.38 9.38 -0.15
C VAL A 193 -2.37 9.89 1.28
N THR A 194 -2.42 8.94 2.21
CA THR A 194 -2.24 9.21 3.63
C THR A 194 -0.85 8.70 4.01
N ASN A 195 -0.03 9.63 4.47
CA ASN A 195 1.33 9.39 4.95
C ASN A 195 1.40 9.75 6.43
N THR A 196 2.59 9.68 7.05
CA THR A 196 2.74 10.04 8.46
C THR A 196 3.25 11.47 8.62
N VAL A 197 2.90 12.11 9.73
CA VAL A 197 3.46 13.43 10.11
C VAL A 197 5.00 13.37 10.21
N GLY A 198 5.53 12.25 10.70
CA GLY A 198 6.97 12.00 10.72
C GLY A 198 7.59 12.02 9.32
N LEU A 199 6.95 11.39 8.33
CA LEU A 199 7.44 11.40 6.95
C LEU A 199 7.47 12.82 6.37
N LEU A 200 6.42 13.62 6.57
CA LEU A 200 6.39 15.02 6.12
C LEU A 200 7.54 15.82 6.72
N THR A 201 7.83 15.60 8.00
CA THR A 201 8.93 16.26 8.72
C THR A 201 10.28 15.86 8.13
N ASP A 202 10.50 14.56 7.93
CA ASP A 202 11.75 14.02 7.36
C ASP A 202 11.98 14.49 5.91
N THR A 203 10.91 14.72 5.14
CA THR A 203 10.98 15.16 3.74
C THR A 203 10.74 16.65 3.55
N TRP A 204 10.57 17.43 4.62
CA TRP A 204 10.22 18.85 4.56
C TRP A 204 11.15 19.66 3.63
N ASN A 205 12.45 19.56 3.86
CA ASN A 205 13.46 20.27 3.07
C ASN A 205 13.59 19.75 1.63
N ASN A 206 13.00 18.60 1.32
CA ASN A 206 12.93 18.08 -0.04
C ASN A 206 11.68 18.60 -0.77
N HIS A 207 10.60 18.89 -0.06
CA HIS A 207 9.37 19.49 -0.61
C HIS A 207 9.50 21.00 -0.80
N PHE A 208 10.00 21.70 0.22
CA PHE A 208 9.91 23.15 0.29
C PHE A 208 11.24 23.86 -0.01
N GLY A 209 12.36 23.18 0.20
CA GLY A 209 13.70 23.75 -0.06
C GLY A 209 13.90 25.06 0.70
N ASP A 210 14.41 26.08 0.00
CA ASP A 210 14.72 27.39 0.59
C ASP A 210 13.54 28.37 0.56
N VAL A 211 12.40 28.00 -0.06
CA VAL A 211 11.20 28.85 -0.13
C VAL A 211 10.12 28.18 0.72
N PRO A 212 9.92 28.63 1.97
CA PRO A 212 8.99 27.95 2.85
C PRO A 212 7.55 28.06 2.34
N PRO A 213 6.67 27.09 2.68
CA PRO A 213 5.28 27.10 2.22
C PRO A 213 4.44 28.18 2.89
N ASN A 214 3.41 28.63 2.17
CA ASN A 214 2.25 29.21 2.82
C ASN A 214 1.39 28.08 3.39
N ALA A 215 0.78 28.34 4.53
CA ALA A 215 -0.15 27.41 5.15
C ALA A 215 -1.34 28.17 5.72
N SER A 216 -2.52 27.56 5.70
CA SER A 216 -3.70 28.06 6.37
C SER A 216 -4.12 27.10 7.47
N ILE A 217 -4.46 27.62 8.64
CA ILE A 217 -5.14 26.86 9.68
C ILE A 217 -6.61 27.28 9.69
N THR A 218 -7.52 26.32 9.53
CA THR A 218 -8.95 26.48 9.81
C THR A 218 -9.21 25.96 11.21
N SER A 219 -9.96 26.70 12.02
CA SER A 219 -10.25 26.36 13.42
C SER A 219 -11.49 27.07 13.93
N TYR A 220 -11.94 26.76 15.15
CA TYR A 220 -13.12 27.37 15.75
C TYR A 220 -12.79 28.19 17.00
N THR A 221 -13.48 29.32 17.17
CA THR A 221 -13.45 30.09 18.43
C THR A 221 -14.19 29.35 19.55
N SER A 222 -14.03 29.81 20.79
CA SER A 222 -14.86 29.34 21.91
C SER A 222 -16.35 29.52 21.70
N ASP A 223 -16.74 30.46 20.83
CA ASP A 223 -18.13 30.77 20.49
C ASP A 223 -18.62 29.99 19.24
N GLY A 224 -17.77 29.13 18.66
CA GLY A 224 -18.09 28.27 17.52
C GLY A 224 -17.92 28.91 16.14
N GLU A 225 -17.34 30.11 16.06
CA GLU A 225 -17.12 30.80 14.78
C GLU A 225 -15.85 30.27 14.09
N LEU A 226 -15.94 29.99 12.78
CA LEU A 226 -14.78 29.56 11.99
C LEU A 226 -13.77 30.70 11.83
N GLN A 227 -12.51 30.45 12.18
CA GLN A 227 -11.37 31.32 11.93
C GLN A 227 -10.41 30.72 10.91
N VAL A 228 -9.81 31.58 10.10
CA VAL A 228 -8.71 31.23 9.18
C VAL A 228 -7.50 32.11 9.47
N ASN A 229 -6.37 31.49 9.78
CA ASN A 229 -5.08 32.18 9.91
C ASN A 229 -4.09 31.63 8.88
N VAL A 230 -3.27 32.50 8.30
CA VAL A 230 -2.30 32.14 7.25
C VAL A 230 -0.89 32.42 7.74
N PHE A 231 0.00 31.47 7.51
CA PHE A 231 1.40 31.53 7.94
C PHE A 231 2.34 31.22 6.78
N THR A 232 3.59 31.66 6.90
CA THR A 232 4.74 30.95 6.32
C THR A 232 5.28 29.99 7.37
N LEU A 233 5.48 28.71 7.04
CA LEU A 233 5.95 27.69 7.99
C LEU A 233 7.38 27.26 7.71
N GLU A 234 8.16 27.03 8.76
CA GLU A 234 9.55 26.61 8.72
C GLU A 234 9.84 25.58 9.82
N ASN A 235 10.90 24.79 9.63
CA ASN A 235 11.51 23.95 10.67
C ASN A 235 10.51 23.07 11.46
N PRO A 236 9.74 22.18 10.82
CA PRO A 236 8.90 21.23 11.55
C PRO A 236 9.74 20.36 12.48
N VAL A 237 9.25 20.13 13.69
CA VAL A 237 9.79 19.17 14.65
C VAL A 237 8.65 18.31 15.16
N TYR A 238 8.69 17.01 14.84
CA TYR A 238 7.69 16.04 15.28
C TYR A 238 8.18 15.23 16.47
N ASP A 239 7.43 15.27 17.56
CA ASP A 239 7.56 14.43 18.74
C ASP A 239 6.46 13.35 18.69
N SER A 240 6.83 12.15 18.22
CA SER A 240 5.91 11.03 18.11
C SER A 240 5.50 10.45 19.47
N GLU A 241 6.29 10.64 20.52
CA GLU A 241 5.97 10.11 21.86
C GLU A 241 4.84 10.91 22.52
N ASN A 242 4.85 12.22 22.32
CA ASN A 242 3.83 13.15 22.84
C ASN A 242 2.80 13.59 21.79
N THR A 243 2.81 12.98 20.60
CA THR A 243 1.91 13.31 19.49
C THR A 243 1.82 14.81 19.21
N ARG A 244 2.98 15.47 19.12
CA ARG A 244 3.08 16.93 18.92
C ARG A 244 3.93 17.27 17.73
N ILE A 245 3.51 18.23 16.92
CA ILE A 245 4.37 18.87 15.91
C ILE A 245 4.46 20.37 16.15
N THR A 246 5.68 20.90 16.06
CA THR A 246 5.96 22.33 16.20
C THR A 246 6.53 22.87 14.90
N TYR A 247 6.05 24.03 14.47
CA TYR A 247 6.59 24.82 13.35
C TYR A 247 7.08 26.18 13.83
N THR A 248 8.14 26.70 13.23
CA THR A 248 8.37 28.16 13.24
C THR A 248 7.42 28.80 12.23
N ALA A 249 6.57 29.71 12.66
CA ALA A 249 5.51 30.29 11.85
C ALA A 249 5.64 31.82 11.79
N THR A 250 5.61 32.38 10.58
CA THR A 250 5.47 33.84 10.37
C THR A 250 4.04 34.14 9.95
N LEU A 251 3.30 34.90 10.75
CA LEU A 251 1.90 35.24 10.47
C LEU A 251 1.82 36.16 9.24
N LEU A 252 1.06 35.75 8.23
CA LEU A 252 0.78 36.53 7.03
C LEU A 252 -0.57 37.24 7.11
N ALA A 253 -1.60 36.52 7.57
CA ALA A 253 -2.96 37.02 7.64
C ALA A 253 -3.70 36.43 8.85
N ASN A 254 -4.56 37.23 9.45
CA ASN A 254 -5.51 36.82 10.48
C ASN A 254 -6.89 37.39 10.18
N GLN A 255 -7.97 36.60 10.35
CA GLN A 255 -9.34 37.11 10.27
C GLN A 255 -9.80 37.78 11.58
N THR A 256 -9.11 37.50 12.69
CA THR A 256 -9.38 37.95 14.07
C THR A 256 -8.06 38.17 14.82
N GLU A 257 -8.05 38.83 15.99
CA GLU A 257 -6.85 38.78 16.86
C GLU A 257 -6.54 37.30 17.14
N ALA A 258 -5.28 36.90 17.01
CA ALA A 258 -4.91 35.50 17.16
C ALA A 258 -5.25 35.05 18.58
N ASP A 259 -6.30 34.25 18.72
CA ASP A 259 -6.57 33.55 19.96
C ASP A 259 -5.36 32.67 20.29
N GLU A 260 -5.05 32.55 21.58
CA GLU A 260 -3.92 31.72 22.04
C GLU A 260 -4.14 30.23 21.71
N TYR A 261 -5.40 29.83 21.46
CA TYR A 261 -5.84 28.45 21.26
C TYR A 261 -6.74 28.31 20.03
N PHE A 262 -6.45 27.30 19.22
CA PHE A 262 -7.26 26.87 18.08
C PHE A 262 -7.81 25.48 18.36
N TYR A 263 -9.14 25.32 18.38
CA TYR A 263 -9.79 24.04 18.62
C TYR A 263 -10.07 23.31 17.31
N ASN A 264 -9.82 21.99 17.31
CA ASN A 264 -9.93 21.09 16.15
C ASN A 264 -9.30 21.68 14.88
N PRO A 265 -8.04 22.14 14.93
CA PRO A 265 -7.41 22.79 13.80
C PRO A 265 -7.14 21.83 12.64
N THR A 266 -7.48 22.27 11.43
CA THR A 266 -6.97 21.68 10.18
C THR A 266 -5.89 22.60 9.60
N LEU A 267 -4.65 22.13 9.58
CA LEU A 267 -3.53 22.83 8.96
C LEU A 267 -3.35 22.35 7.52
N PHE A 268 -3.60 23.24 6.57
CA PHE A 268 -3.34 23.03 5.15
C PHE A 268 -2.03 23.73 4.74
N ILE A 269 -1.18 23.05 3.98
CA ILE A 269 0.14 23.53 3.52
C ILE A 269 0.16 23.51 1.99
N ASP A 270 0.59 24.62 1.39
CA ASP A 270 0.58 24.86 -0.06
C ASP A 270 1.49 23.92 -0.86
N ALA A 271 1.35 23.97 -2.19
CA ALA A 271 1.79 22.89 -3.03
C ALA A 271 3.32 22.83 -3.13
N ALA A 272 3.86 21.62 -3.13
CA ALA A 272 5.27 21.37 -3.39
C ALA A 272 5.43 20.46 -4.59
N LYS A 273 6.35 20.85 -5.48
CA LYS A 273 6.89 19.92 -6.47
C LYS A 273 7.61 18.82 -5.73
N THR A 274 7.11 17.59 -5.82
CA THR A 274 7.88 16.43 -5.37
C THR A 274 8.90 16.09 -6.43
N ASP A 275 10.00 16.84 -6.46
CA ASP A 275 11.26 16.30 -6.97
C ASP A 275 12.17 15.94 -5.80
N SER A 276 11.56 15.34 -4.76
CA SER A 276 12.27 14.88 -3.56
C SER A 276 13.38 13.90 -3.91
N CYS A 277 13.21 13.19 -5.02
CA CYS A 277 14.17 12.25 -5.54
C CYS A 277 15.40 12.89 -6.16
N LYS A 278 15.33 14.05 -6.82
CA LYS A 278 16.54 14.70 -7.30
C LYS A 278 17.51 15.04 -6.17
N LYS A 279 17.01 15.64 -5.08
CA LYS A 279 17.84 15.98 -3.91
C LYS A 279 18.29 14.73 -3.16
N GLN A 280 17.40 13.75 -3.00
CA GLN A 280 17.71 12.49 -2.35
C GLN A 280 18.76 11.68 -3.14
N MET A 281 18.61 11.55 -4.45
CA MET A 281 19.49 10.74 -5.31
C MET A 281 20.73 11.50 -5.77
N GLY A 282 20.73 12.83 -5.70
CA GLY A 282 21.80 13.68 -6.24
C GLY A 282 21.83 13.74 -7.77
N ALA A 283 20.78 13.26 -8.44
CA ALA A 283 20.67 13.17 -9.90
C ALA A 283 19.21 13.24 -10.36
N ASP A 284 18.99 13.73 -11.58
CA ASP A 284 17.70 13.63 -12.27
C ASP A 284 17.40 12.18 -12.66
N GLY A 285 16.14 11.89 -13.01
CA GLY A 285 15.72 10.59 -13.53
C GLY A 285 15.32 9.56 -12.48
N PHE A 286 14.81 10.02 -11.33
CA PHE A 286 14.21 9.18 -10.30
C PHE A 286 12.87 9.76 -9.86
N THR A 287 11.88 8.89 -9.64
CA THR A 287 10.54 9.28 -9.17
C THR A 287 10.20 8.57 -7.86
N GLY A 288 9.69 9.31 -6.88
CA GLY A 288 9.27 8.80 -5.57
C GLY A 288 7.90 8.15 -5.66
N ARG A 289 7.85 6.89 -6.10
CA ARG A 289 6.60 6.17 -6.39
C ARG A 289 6.42 4.87 -5.61
N PHE A 290 7.34 4.54 -4.71
CA PHE A 290 7.23 3.37 -3.85
C PHE A 290 7.32 3.79 -2.38
N THR A 291 6.25 3.62 -1.63
CA THR A 291 6.19 3.95 -0.20
C THR A 291 6.01 2.69 0.62
N VAL A 292 6.83 2.51 1.65
CA VAL A 292 6.68 1.42 2.62
C VAL A 292 6.28 2.02 3.96
N HIS A 293 5.16 1.54 4.51
CA HIS A 293 4.65 1.93 5.83
C HIS A 293 4.92 0.81 6.83
N ASN A 294 5.36 1.14 8.03
CA ASN A 294 5.51 0.21 9.14
C ASN A 294 4.42 0.48 10.18
N SER A 295 3.36 -0.32 10.19
CA SER A 295 2.27 -0.20 11.17
C SER A 295 2.55 -0.94 12.49
N SER A 296 3.71 -1.58 12.62
CA SER A 296 4.16 -2.16 13.89
C SER A 296 4.65 -1.07 14.85
N THR A 297 4.63 -1.39 16.15
CA THR A 297 5.34 -0.60 17.16
C THR A 297 6.85 -0.89 17.18
N ALA A 298 7.29 -1.98 16.54
CA ALA A 298 8.71 -2.33 16.42
C ALA A 298 9.28 -1.87 15.08
N SER A 299 10.58 -1.61 15.02
CA SER A 299 11.28 -1.35 13.76
C SER A 299 11.23 -2.56 12.82
N ILE A 300 11.14 -2.26 11.53
CA ILE A 300 11.25 -3.24 10.45
C ILE A 300 12.39 -2.83 9.53
N TRP A 301 13.21 -3.80 9.16
CA TRP A 301 14.29 -3.62 8.20
C TRP A 301 13.85 -4.09 6.82
N VAL A 302 13.89 -3.18 5.86
CA VAL A 302 13.67 -3.47 4.44
C VAL A 302 14.99 -3.88 3.83
N VAL A 303 15.02 -5.05 3.21
CA VAL A 303 16.21 -5.61 2.59
C VAL A 303 15.86 -5.91 1.14
N GLU A 304 16.66 -5.36 0.23
CA GLU A 304 16.54 -5.66 -1.19
C GLU A 304 17.34 -6.93 -1.51
N THR A 305 16.84 -7.70 -2.48
CA THR A 305 17.59 -8.78 -3.11
C THR A 305 17.63 -8.48 -4.60
N SER A 306 18.82 -8.13 -5.09
CA SER A 306 19.03 -7.82 -6.50
C SER A 306 18.81 -9.04 -7.38
N PRO A 307 18.32 -8.85 -8.61
CA PRO A 307 18.23 -9.95 -9.56
C PRO A 307 19.59 -10.47 -9.98
N GLY A 308 19.62 -11.76 -10.33
CA GLY A 308 20.81 -12.41 -10.84
C GLY A 308 21.84 -12.71 -9.75
N ALA A 309 23.00 -13.22 -10.18
CA ALA A 309 24.07 -13.55 -9.25
C ALA A 309 24.70 -12.27 -8.66
N PRO A 310 25.14 -12.27 -7.39
CA PRO A 310 25.87 -11.16 -6.81
C PRO A 310 27.05 -10.73 -7.69
N GLY A 311 27.14 -9.42 -7.96
CA GLY A 311 28.18 -8.83 -8.82
C GLY A 311 27.98 -9.03 -10.33
N SER A 312 26.86 -9.63 -10.77
CA SER A 312 26.50 -9.67 -12.19
C SER A 312 26.00 -8.30 -12.67
N GLU A 313 26.09 -8.06 -13.98
CA GLU A 313 25.53 -6.87 -14.62
C GLU A 313 24.00 -6.76 -14.44
N THR A 314 23.32 -7.90 -14.23
CA THR A 314 21.89 -7.92 -13.88
C THR A 314 21.65 -7.38 -12.48
N ALA A 315 22.47 -7.78 -11.51
CA ALA A 315 22.43 -7.24 -10.15
C ALA A 315 22.79 -5.75 -10.14
N ALA A 316 23.74 -5.34 -10.98
CA ALA A 316 24.18 -3.94 -11.10
C ALA A 316 23.05 -2.97 -11.53
N GLN A 317 22.00 -3.46 -12.20
CA GLN A 317 20.82 -2.65 -12.53
C GLN A 317 20.03 -2.20 -11.28
N TRP A 318 20.33 -2.76 -10.11
CA TRP A 318 19.79 -2.38 -8.79
C TRP A 318 20.78 -1.67 -7.88
N ASP A 319 22.02 -1.43 -8.32
CA ASP A 319 23.05 -0.76 -7.51
C ASP A 319 22.59 0.62 -6.99
N TRP A 320 21.69 1.30 -7.70
CA TRP A 320 21.07 2.55 -7.24
C TRP A 320 20.41 2.41 -5.87
N TRP A 321 19.86 1.23 -5.53
CA TRP A 321 19.27 0.96 -4.25
C TRP A 321 20.34 0.90 -3.17
N VAL A 322 21.29 -0.04 -3.29
CA VAL A 322 22.33 -0.27 -2.28
C VAL A 322 23.19 0.98 -2.09
N ASN A 323 23.56 1.67 -3.17
CA ASN A 323 24.33 2.92 -3.10
C ASN A 323 23.60 4.04 -2.34
N LYS A 324 22.26 4.04 -2.34
CA LYS A 324 21.46 5.11 -1.73
C LYS A 324 20.95 4.78 -0.34
N TYR A 325 20.44 3.57 -0.16
CA TYR A 325 19.74 3.13 1.05
C TYR A 325 20.56 2.15 1.89
N GLY A 326 21.68 1.65 1.36
CA GLY A 326 22.45 0.55 1.93
C GLY A 326 21.84 -0.81 1.61
N GLU A 327 22.49 -1.88 2.09
CA GLU A 327 22.00 -3.26 1.94
C GLU A 327 20.68 -3.49 2.70
N LYS A 328 20.42 -2.68 3.73
CA LYS A 328 19.25 -2.74 4.59
C LYS A 328 18.88 -1.36 5.09
N TYR A 329 17.58 -1.07 5.14
CA TYR A 329 17.04 0.21 5.58
C TYR A 329 16.04 0.03 6.72
N GLU A 330 16.26 0.70 7.83
CA GLU A 330 15.35 0.66 8.98
C GLU A 330 14.17 1.61 8.78
N ILE A 331 12.95 1.10 8.95
CA ILE A 331 11.74 1.89 9.14
C ILE A 331 11.28 1.70 10.58
N LYS A 332 11.38 2.76 11.38
CA LYS A 332 10.94 2.78 12.78
C LYS A 332 9.45 2.43 12.90
N GLY A 333 9.05 1.95 14.07
CA GLY A 333 7.64 1.66 14.36
C GLY A 333 6.74 2.88 14.12
N GLY A 334 5.61 2.69 13.45
CA GLY A 334 4.71 3.76 13.00
C GLY A 334 5.27 4.65 11.87
N GLY A 335 6.49 4.39 11.40
CA GLY A 335 7.15 5.18 10.38
C GLY A 335 6.73 4.80 8.95
N ALA A 336 7.16 5.61 7.98
CA ALA A 336 7.03 5.32 6.57
C ALA A 336 8.28 5.80 5.80
N LYS A 337 8.52 5.23 4.62
CA LYS A 337 9.62 5.62 3.74
C LYS A 337 9.19 5.67 2.29
N ILE A 338 9.44 6.80 1.63
CA ILE A 338 9.38 6.91 0.18
C ILE A 338 10.73 6.51 -0.41
N PHE A 339 10.72 5.53 -1.30
CA PHE A 339 11.84 5.08 -2.11
C PHE A 339 11.72 5.66 -3.52
N CYS A 340 12.83 6.25 -3.96
CA CYS A 340 13.00 6.81 -5.29
C CYS A 340 13.39 5.72 -6.29
N ILE A 341 12.53 5.48 -7.27
CA ILE A 341 12.72 4.46 -8.30
C ILE A 341 13.27 5.12 -9.57
N PRO A 342 14.25 4.52 -10.28
CA PRO A 342 14.75 5.06 -11.54
C PRO A 342 13.62 5.24 -12.57
N ASP A 343 13.61 6.38 -13.27
CA ASP A 343 12.72 6.64 -14.41
C ASP A 343 13.05 5.70 -15.58
N GLY A 344 14.31 5.25 -15.69
CA GLY A 344 14.74 4.18 -16.58
C GLY A 344 14.14 2.81 -16.25
N GLY A 345 13.44 2.70 -15.11
CA GLY A 345 12.92 1.49 -14.52
C GLY A 345 14.01 0.60 -13.92
N ALA A 346 13.58 -0.51 -13.32
CA ALA A 346 14.43 -1.52 -12.73
C ALA A 346 13.83 -2.91 -13.00
N PRO A 347 14.60 -3.85 -13.58
CA PRO A 347 14.10 -5.19 -13.90
C PRO A 347 13.77 -5.96 -12.62
N GLY A 348 13.02 -7.06 -12.70
CA GLY A 348 12.48 -7.75 -11.51
C GLY A 348 13.50 -7.98 -10.40
N GLY A 349 13.15 -7.64 -9.17
CA GLY A 349 13.90 -7.90 -7.94
C GLY A 349 12.92 -8.19 -6.80
N ASN A 350 13.39 -8.33 -5.57
CA ASN A 350 12.47 -8.46 -4.44
C ASN A 350 12.91 -7.68 -3.20
N PHE A 351 11.91 -7.39 -2.37
CA PHE A 351 12.07 -6.86 -1.04
C PHE A 351 11.61 -7.90 -0.03
N ARG A 352 12.46 -8.13 0.97
CA ARG A 352 12.17 -8.94 2.15
C ARG A 352 12.26 -8.08 3.40
N PHE A 353 11.61 -8.54 4.46
CA PHE A 353 11.40 -7.74 5.66
C PHE A 353 11.88 -8.50 6.89
N ARG A 354 12.64 -7.81 7.74
CA ARG A 354 13.14 -8.37 9.00
C ARG A 354 12.61 -7.60 10.19
N MET A 355 12.37 -8.30 11.30
CA MET A 355 11.85 -7.68 12.52
C MET A 355 12.41 -8.34 13.77
N GLY A 356 12.53 -7.54 14.84
CA GLY A 356 13.09 -7.98 16.11
C GLY A 356 14.59 -8.25 15.98
N CYS A 357 15.27 -7.39 15.22
CA CYS A 357 16.71 -7.42 14.99
C CYS A 357 17.45 -6.59 16.05
N ASP A 358 18.77 -6.72 16.06
CA ASP A 358 19.65 -5.74 16.72
C ASP A 358 19.69 -4.39 15.96
N ASP A 359 20.45 -3.42 16.49
CA ASP A 359 20.58 -2.06 15.93
C ASP A 359 21.18 -2.04 14.53
N ASN A 360 21.82 -3.13 14.09
CA ASN A 360 22.34 -3.23 12.73
C ASN A 360 21.31 -3.84 11.79
N GLY A 361 20.21 -4.44 12.25
CA GLY A 361 19.30 -5.19 11.40
C GLY A 361 19.74 -6.64 11.16
N ASP A 362 20.56 -7.18 12.06
CA ASP A 362 21.00 -8.57 12.10
C ASP A 362 20.38 -9.31 13.30
N ASN A 363 20.61 -10.62 13.40
CA ASN A 363 20.14 -11.46 14.51
C ASN A 363 18.63 -11.35 14.74
N CYS A 364 17.87 -11.36 13.65
CA CYS A 364 16.44 -11.06 13.68
C CYS A 364 15.60 -12.24 14.17
N LYS A 365 14.46 -11.94 14.80
CA LYS A 365 13.46 -12.98 15.13
C LYS A 365 12.70 -13.47 13.90
N LEU A 366 12.44 -12.58 12.96
CA LEU A 366 11.78 -12.85 11.67
C LEU A 366 12.67 -12.38 10.53
N GLY A 367 12.75 -13.19 9.46
CA GLY A 367 13.48 -12.85 8.24
C GLY A 367 15.00 -12.78 8.39
N ASP A 368 15.57 -13.46 9.39
CA ASP A 368 17.02 -13.42 9.62
C ASP A 368 17.81 -13.88 8.39
N ALA A 369 18.98 -13.28 8.16
CA ALA A 369 19.81 -13.58 6.99
C ALA A 369 20.58 -14.90 7.11
N THR A 370 20.59 -15.50 8.31
CA THR A 370 21.48 -16.59 8.65
C THR A 370 20.74 -17.84 9.11
N GLY A 371 21.42 -18.97 8.98
CA GLY A 371 20.90 -20.25 9.42
C GLY A 371 19.72 -20.77 8.58
N PRO A 372 18.97 -21.75 9.11
CA PRO A 372 17.88 -22.43 8.39
C PRO A 372 16.75 -21.51 7.91
N MET A 373 16.59 -20.33 8.52
CA MET A 373 15.51 -19.39 8.20
C MET A 373 15.86 -18.38 7.10
N ALA A 374 17.10 -18.39 6.57
CA ALA A 374 17.60 -17.38 5.63
C ALA A 374 16.80 -17.24 4.32
N GLY A 375 16.04 -18.26 3.95
CA GLY A 375 15.14 -18.26 2.79
C GLY A 375 13.70 -17.88 3.12
N ILE A 376 13.24 -17.98 4.36
CA ILE A 376 11.80 -17.94 4.68
C ILE A 376 11.33 -16.50 4.85
N ASN A 377 10.64 -15.95 3.86
CA ASN A 377 10.15 -14.57 3.89
C ASN A 377 8.82 -14.42 3.15
N THR A 378 8.00 -13.49 3.62
CA THR A 378 7.01 -12.86 2.75
C THR A 378 7.74 -11.89 1.83
N LEU A 379 7.62 -12.07 0.52
CA LEU A 379 8.29 -11.22 -0.46
C LEU A 379 7.33 -10.22 -1.10
N PHE A 380 7.84 -9.04 -1.41
CA PHE A 380 7.26 -8.15 -2.41
C PHE A 380 8.21 -8.15 -3.62
N GLU A 381 7.74 -8.58 -4.78
CA GLU A 381 8.58 -8.75 -5.97
C GLU A 381 8.15 -7.75 -7.07
N PRO A 382 8.77 -6.57 -7.13
CA PRO A 382 8.49 -5.61 -8.19
C PRO A 382 9.44 -5.74 -9.37
N SER A 383 8.89 -5.55 -10.57
CA SER A 383 9.60 -5.05 -11.73
C SER A 383 9.07 -3.65 -12.04
N PHE A 384 9.94 -2.65 -11.94
CA PHE A 384 9.58 -1.27 -12.23
C PHE A 384 9.80 -1.00 -13.72
N GLY A 385 8.73 -0.74 -14.46
CA GLY A 385 8.76 -0.33 -15.85
C GLY A 385 9.51 0.98 -16.08
N CYS A 386 9.76 1.29 -17.35
CA CYS A 386 10.42 2.53 -17.76
C CYS A 386 9.42 3.63 -18.14
N LYS A 387 9.77 4.87 -17.80
CA LYS A 387 9.03 6.07 -18.20
C LYS A 387 8.93 6.16 -19.72
N LEU A 388 7.71 6.31 -20.23
CA LEU A 388 7.47 6.51 -21.66
C LEU A 388 7.46 8.00 -22.00
N ASN A 389 7.93 8.36 -23.19
CA ASN A 389 7.82 9.73 -23.68
C ASN A 389 6.33 10.10 -23.88
N GLN A 390 5.84 11.09 -23.13
CA GLN A 390 4.43 11.49 -23.12
C GLN A 390 3.93 12.07 -24.46
N GLU A 391 4.81 12.65 -25.29
CA GLU A 391 4.40 13.25 -26.57
C GLU A 391 4.03 12.20 -27.63
N ASN A 392 4.71 11.05 -27.63
CA ASN A 392 4.49 10.02 -28.65
C ASN A 392 3.94 8.69 -28.11
N LYS A 393 3.89 8.46 -26.78
CA LYS A 393 3.41 7.25 -26.07
C LYS A 393 3.92 5.90 -26.61
N LYS A 394 4.85 5.91 -27.56
CA LYS A 394 5.33 4.77 -28.36
C LYS A 394 6.85 4.70 -28.44
N GLU A 395 7.55 5.76 -28.03
CA GLU A 395 9.01 5.78 -27.99
C GLU A 395 9.48 5.73 -26.53
N ILE A 396 10.22 4.67 -26.25
CA ILE A 396 10.93 4.43 -25.00
C ILE A 396 11.95 5.58 -24.81
N VAL A 397 11.96 6.23 -23.65
CA VAL A 397 12.97 7.27 -23.36
C VAL A 397 14.36 6.63 -23.44
N PRO A 398 15.37 7.25 -24.09
CA PRO A 398 16.73 6.73 -24.06
C PRO A 398 17.20 6.51 -22.61
N GLY A 399 17.75 5.33 -22.31
CA GLY A 399 18.30 5.01 -20.99
C GLY A 399 17.46 4.08 -20.11
N CYS A 400 16.42 3.42 -20.65
CA CYS A 400 15.73 2.38 -19.90
C CYS A 400 16.63 1.18 -19.59
N ALA A 401 16.39 0.57 -18.44
CA ALA A 401 16.98 -0.70 -18.03
C ALA A 401 16.64 -1.81 -19.03
N PHE A 402 17.32 -2.94 -18.91
CA PHE A 402 17.18 -4.09 -19.80
C PHE A 402 16.42 -5.21 -19.11
N ASN A 403 15.68 -6.00 -19.88
CA ASN A 403 14.89 -7.09 -19.34
C ASN A 403 15.68 -8.42 -19.29
N PRO A 404 16.31 -8.80 -18.15
CA PRO A 404 17.12 -10.01 -18.05
C PRO A 404 16.32 -11.31 -18.27
N SER A 405 14.98 -11.27 -18.13
CA SER A 405 14.11 -12.42 -18.31
C SER A 405 13.63 -12.60 -19.76
N ALA A 406 14.05 -11.74 -20.69
CA ALA A 406 13.81 -11.92 -22.12
C ALA A 406 14.59 -13.16 -22.61
N ASN A 407 13.98 -14.34 -22.45
CA ASN A 407 14.60 -15.62 -22.73
C ASN A 407 14.96 -15.76 -24.24
N SER A 408 15.80 -16.74 -24.53
CA SER A 408 16.23 -17.08 -25.89
C SER A 408 15.19 -17.80 -26.74
N THR A 409 14.07 -18.25 -26.19
CA THR A 409 13.01 -18.94 -26.96
C THR A 409 12.02 -17.95 -27.59
N ASP A 410 11.69 -16.86 -26.88
CA ASP A 410 10.84 -15.76 -27.35
C ASP A 410 11.67 -14.69 -28.08
N PHE A 411 12.94 -14.54 -27.68
CA PHE A 411 13.92 -13.67 -28.33
C PHE A 411 15.27 -14.36 -28.55
N PRO A 412 15.39 -15.30 -29.52
CA PRO A 412 16.62 -16.06 -29.84
C PRO A 412 17.83 -15.21 -30.25
N LYS A 413 17.70 -13.89 -30.28
CA LYS A 413 18.77 -12.94 -30.57
C LYS A 413 19.63 -12.60 -29.34
N PHE A 414 19.25 -13.02 -28.12
CA PHE A 414 19.80 -12.49 -26.86
C PHE A 414 20.25 -13.56 -25.83
N PRO A 415 21.12 -14.52 -26.19
CA PRO A 415 21.52 -15.61 -25.30
C PRO A 415 22.28 -15.15 -24.04
N ASP A 416 22.93 -13.99 -24.09
CA ASP A 416 23.74 -13.46 -23.00
C ASP A 416 23.01 -12.42 -22.14
N CYS A 417 21.71 -12.14 -22.37
CA CYS A 417 21.02 -11.04 -21.68
C CYS A 417 21.08 -11.20 -20.15
N LEU A 418 20.85 -12.41 -19.62
CA LEU A 418 20.81 -12.65 -18.17
C LEU A 418 22.13 -12.32 -17.47
N THR A 419 23.27 -12.49 -18.15
CA THR A 419 24.60 -12.27 -17.58
C THR A 419 25.22 -10.93 -17.98
N ASN A 420 24.77 -10.35 -19.10
CA ASN A 420 25.32 -9.12 -19.67
C ASN A 420 24.23 -8.31 -20.42
N PRO A 421 23.26 -7.74 -19.68
CA PRO A 421 22.19 -6.93 -20.23
C PRO A 421 22.73 -5.63 -20.83
N THR A 422 22.78 -5.57 -22.16
CA THR A 422 23.16 -4.36 -22.91
C THR A 422 22.20 -4.16 -24.07
N SER A 423 22.19 -2.98 -24.68
CA SER A 423 21.34 -2.70 -25.86
C SER A 423 21.63 -3.62 -27.07
N LYS A 424 22.80 -4.26 -27.11
CA LYS A 424 23.17 -5.26 -28.11
C LYS A 424 22.65 -6.65 -27.76
N ASN A 425 22.60 -6.97 -26.47
CA ASN A 425 22.36 -8.31 -25.96
C ASN A 425 20.99 -8.47 -25.31
N CYS A 426 20.19 -7.41 -25.18
CA CYS A 426 18.93 -7.45 -24.46
C CYS A 426 17.94 -6.36 -24.90
N PRO A 427 16.62 -6.64 -24.95
CA PRO A 427 15.63 -5.58 -25.09
C PRO A 427 15.54 -4.72 -23.83
N SER A 428 15.24 -3.44 -24.00
CA SER A 428 14.85 -2.56 -22.88
C SER A 428 13.53 -3.01 -22.26
N ILE A 429 13.37 -2.79 -20.96
CA ILE A 429 12.07 -2.96 -20.30
C ILE A 429 11.04 -1.97 -20.86
N GLY A 430 9.78 -2.39 -20.92
CA GLY A 430 8.66 -1.55 -21.35
C GLY A 430 8.17 -0.62 -20.24
N GLY A 431 7.11 0.13 -20.52
CA GLY A 431 6.46 1.03 -19.55
C GLY A 431 5.40 0.36 -18.67
N THR A 432 5.52 -0.95 -18.45
CA THR A 432 4.61 -1.72 -17.59
C THR A 432 5.37 -2.10 -16.32
N ASP A 433 4.78 -1.79 -15.18
CA ASP A 433 5.22 -2.34 -13.90
C ASP A 433 4.58 -3.71 -13.67
N PHE A 434 5.33 -4.61 -13.04
CA PHE A 434 4.86 -5.90 -12.57
C PHE A 434 5.06 -5.96 -11.07
N PHE A 435 4.04 -6.41 -10.35
CA PHE A 435 4.08 -6.51 -8.90
C PHE A 435 3.47 -7.82 -8.48
N ASP A 436 4.12 -8.46 -7.52
CA ASP A 436 3.49 -9.52 -6.78
C ASP A 436 3.90 -9.51 -5.32
N VAL A 437 3.08 -10.21 -4.54
CA VAL A 437 3.40 -10.57 -3.18
C VAL A 437 3.51 -12.08 -3.19
N SER A 438 4.58 -12.60 -2.62
CA SER A 438 4.93 -14.01 -2.76
C SER A 438 5.16 -14.66 -1.42
N THR A 439 4.61 -15.87 -1.30
CA THR A 439 4.82 -16.82 -0.20
C THR A 439 5.37 -18.15 -0.69
N VAL A 440 5.95 -18.14 -1.90
CA VAL A 440 6.67 -19.30 -2.47
C VAL A 440 7.75 -19.78 -1.52
N ASP A 441 8.41 -18.83 -0.86
CA ASP A 441 9.48 -19.08 0.10
C ASP A 441 8.99 -19.33 1.54
N GLY A 442 7.68 -19.28 1.77
CA GLY A 442 7.10 -19.22 3.10
C GLY A 442 6.53 -17.84 3.41
N TYR A 443 6.24 -17.57 4.67
CA TYR A 443 5.88 -16.22 5.09
C TYR A 443 6.33 -15.91 6.53
N THR A 444 6.58 -14.63 6.76
CA THR A 444 7.02 -14.09 8.06
C THR A 444 6.18 -12.86 8.42
N ILE A 445 6.40 -11.73 7.75
CA ILE A 445 5.74 -10.47 8.06
C ILE A 445 4.52 -10.30 7.13
N PRO A 446 3.30 -10.06 7.68
CA PRO A 446 2.13 -9.76 6.86
C PRO A 446 2.27 -8.39 6.22
N LEU A 447 1.74 -8.25 5.00
CA LEU A 447 1.86 -7.02 4.23
C LEU A 447 0.60 -6.73 3.42
N PHE A 448 0.35 -5.47 3.08
CA PHE A 448 -0.76 -5.06 2.23
C PHE A 448 -0.21 -4.16 1.13
N LEU A 449 -0.36 -4.60 -0.12
CA LEU A 449 0.04 -3.85 -1.30
C LEU A 449 -1.17 -3.10 -1.85
N GLU A 450 -1.01 -1.81 -2.08
CA GLU A 450 -1.96 -0.94 -2.79
C GLU A 450 -1.21 -0.18 -3.88
N VAL A 451 -1.73 -0.20 -5.10
CA VAL A 451 -1.26 0.61 -6.21
C VAL A 451 -2.36 1.59 -6.59
N LYS A 452 -2.07 2.88 -6.43
CA LYS A 452 -2.98 3.96 -6.79
C LYS A 452 -2.78 4.33 -8.25
N GLY A 453 -3.76 3.94 -9.05
CA GLY A 453 -3.71 4.03 -10.50
C GLY A 453 -4.95 3.44 -11.16
N SER A 454 -5.20 3.82 -12.42
CA SER A 454 -6.44 3.43 -13.12
C SER A 454 -6.27 2.24 -14.06
N ASN A 455 -5.04 1.72 -14.25
CA ASN A 455 -4.75 0.69 -15.26
C ASN A 455 -4.08 -0.57 -14.70
N CYS A 456 -4.32 -0.87 -13.43
CA CYS A 456 -3.80 -2.08 -12.82
C CYS A 456 -4.73 -3.28 -13.03
N ARG A 457 -4.16 -4.45 -13.36
CA ARG A 457 -4.90 -5.69 -13.60
C ARG A 457 -4.09 -6.94 -13.28
N ASP A 458 -4.76 -8.04 -12.99
CA ASP A 458 -4.20 -9.39 -12.92
C ASP A 458 -4.82 -10.31 -13.99
N GLY A 459 -4.61 -11.62 -13.85
CA GLY A 459 -5.18 -12.63 -14.74
C GLY A 459 -6.71 -12.74 -14.69
N LYS A 460 -7.37 -12.17 -13.66
CA LYS A 460 -8.82 -12.22 -13.45
C LYS A 460 -9.52 -10.89 -13.78
N GLY A 461 -8.80 -9.77 -13.82
CA GLY A 461 -9.35 -8.49 -14.23
C GLY A 461 -8.70 -7.29 -13.55
N PRO A 462 -9.41 -6.15 -13.48
CA PRO A 462 -8.94 -4.96 -12.79
C PRO A 462 -8.67 -5.23 -11.31
N ARG A 463 -7.48 -4.85 -10.85
CA ARG A 463 -7.03 -5.05 -9.47
C ARG A 463 -5.95 -4.04 -9.13
N THR A 464 -6.10 -3.40 -7.99
CA THR A 464 -5.16 -2.39 -7.47
C THR A 464 -4.57 -2.77 -6.12
N THR A 465 -4.96 -3.91 -5.54
CA THR A 465 -4.51 -4.32 -4.21
C THR A 465 -4.14 -5.79 -4.15
N THR A 466 -3.15 -6.13 -3.33
CA THR A 466 -2.85 -7.50 -2.91
C THR A 466 -2.83 -7.53 -1.39
N ASP A 467 -3.88 -8.12 -0.82
CA ASP A 467 -3.98 -8.29 0.62
C ASP A 467 -3.21 -9.54 1.05
N ALA A 468 -2.14 -9.33 1.81
CA ALA A 468 -1.39 -10.34 2.55
C ALA A 468 -1.36 -10.02 4.06
N SER A 469 -2.28 -9.16 4.53
CA SER A 469 -2.44 -8.79 5.93
C SER A 469 -2.79 -10.01 6.78
N MET A 470 -3.34 -11.04 6.13
CA MET A 470 -3.76 -12.28 6.73
C MET A 470 -2.66 -13.30 6.96
N LEU A 471 -1.40 -13.00 6.58
CA LEU A 471 -0.26 -13.88 6.80
C LEU A 471 0.18 -13.86 8.27
N ASP A 472 -0.69 -14.38 9.13
CA ASP A 472 -0.46 -14.59 10.55
C ASP A 472 0.36 -15.87 10.76
N ILE A 473 1.57 -15.74 11.27
CA ILE A 473 2.45 -16.90 11.55
C ILE A 473 1.76 -17.90 12.49
N ALA A 474 0.91 -17.44 13.41
CA ALA A 474 0.15 -18.33 14.29
C ALA A 474 -0.94 -19.15 13.56
N SER A 475 -1.30 -18.77 12.32
CA SER A 475 -2.23 -19.48 11.44
C SER A 475 -1.55 -20.52 10.53
N CYS A 476 -0.24 -20.70 10.70
CA CYS A 476 0.55 -21.60 9.87
C CYS A 476 0.04 -23.07 9.98
N PRO A 477 -0.26 -23.72 8.84
CA PRO A 477 -0.87 -25.05 8.84
C PRO A 477 0.06 -26.17 9.29
N SER A 478 -0.53 -27.35 9.41
CA SER A 478 0.20 -28.61 9.35
C SER A 478 -0.32 -29.45 8.18
N ASP A 479 0.56 -30.23 7.58
CA ASP A 479 0.29 -31.18 6.51
C ASP A 479 0.62 -32.61 6.95
N GLY A 480 0.11 -33.61 6.23
CA GLY A 480 0.40 -35.02 6.55
C GLY A 480 0.03 -35.93 5.39
N LYS A 481 -0.13 -37.23 5.67
CA LYS A 481 -0.39 -38.26 4.65
C LYS A 481 -1.56 -38.01 3.67
N ALA A 482 -2.47 -37.10 3.99
CA ALA A 482 -3.61 -36.77 3.13
C ALA A 482 -3.26 -35.76 2.02
N THR A 483 -2.15 -35.04 2.19
CA THR A 483 -1.84 -33.83 1.42
C THR A 483 -0.38 -33.74 0.98
N LEU A 484 0.51 -34.53 1.59
CA LEU A 484 1.92 -34.63 1.25
C LEU A 484 2.36 -36.08 1.02
N TYR A 485 3.44 -36.21 0.26
CA TYR A 485 4.15 -37.45 0.05
C TYR A 485 5.65 -37.19 -0.11
N SER A 486 6.48 -38.13 0.33
CA SER A 486 7.91 -38.15 -0.03
C SER A 486 8.33 -39.52 -0.56
N ASP A 487 9.20 -39.52 -1.57
CA ASP A 487 9.95 -40.68 -2.05
C ASP A 487 11.20 -40.97 -1.19
N ASN A 488 11.60 -40.04 -0.33
CA ASN A 488 12.55 -40.28 0.74
C ASN A 488 11.85 -40.96 1.93
N GLU A 489 12.35 -42.12 2.34
CA GLU A 489 11.72 -42.94 3.39
C GLU A 489 11.67 -42.23 4.75
N GLN A 490 12.70 -41.48 5.13
CA GLN A 490 12.76 -40.78 6.41
C GLN A 490 11.80 -39.60 6.46
N GLN A 491 11.75 -38.81 5.39
CA GLN A 491 10.79 -37.72 5.25
C GLN A 491 9.36 -38.26 5.24
N ASN A 492 9.09 -39.32 4.47
CA ASN A 492 7.77 -39.90 4.37
C ASN A 492 7.32 -40.50 5.71
N ALA A 493 8.22 -41.09 6.50
CA ALA A 493 7.88 -41.58 7.84
C ALA A 493 7.32 -40.46 8.74
N LEU A 494 7.86 -39.23 8.64
CA LEU A 494 7.35 -38.07 9.38
C LEU A 494 6.00 -37.59 8.82
N ILE A 495 5.84 -37.53 7.50
CA ILE A 495 4.58 -37.18 6.83
C ILE A 495 3.46 -38.17 7.20
N GLN A 496 3.78 -39.46 7.32
CA GLN A 496 2.85 -40.53 7.66
C GLN A 496 2.55 -40.63 9.16
N ALA A 497 3.33 -39.95 10.02
CA ALA A 497 3.08 -39.92 11.45
C ALA A 497 1.73 -39.24 11.77
N ALA A 498 1.12 -39.58 12.91
CA ALA A 498 -0.18 -39.04 13.30
C ALA A 498 -0.18 -37.51 13.46
N ALA A 499 0.96 -36.93 13.84
CA ALA A 499 1.13 -35.48 14.00
C ALA A 499 1.40 -34.76 12.66
N GLY A 500 1.86 -35.47 11.63
CA GLY A 500 2.29 -34.87 10.37
C GLY A 500 3.46 -33.90 10.52
N ILE A 501 3.50 -32.90 9.64
CA ILE A 501 4.47 -31.81 9.60
C ILE A 501 3.76 -30.49 9.85
N SER A 502 4.14 -29.78 10.90
CA SER A 502 3.80 -28.38 11.10
C SER A 502 4.78 -27.50 10.33
N TRP A 503 4.24 -26.57 9.53
CA TRP A 503 5.04 -25.58 8.81
C TRP A 503 5.53 -24.45 9.72
N LEU A 504 4.98 -24.34 10.92
CA LEU A 504 5.33 -23.31 11.88
C LEU A 504 6.70 -23.60 12.49
N THR A 505 7.66 -22.72 12.28
CA THR A 505 8.97 -22.77 12.93
C THR A 505 9.01 -21.87 14.18
N LYS A 506 9.66 -22.35 15.25
CA LYS A 506 9.79 -21.64 16.53
C LYS A 506 11.23 -21.69 17.03
N SER A 507 11.65 -20.63 17.72
CA SER A 507 12.87 -20.62 18.54
C SER A 507 12.51 -20.23 19.97
N GLY A 508 12.64 -21.19 20.89
CA GLY A 508 12.10 -21.06 22.24
C GLY A 508 10.59 -20.81 22.21
N THR A 509 10.15 -19.68 22.73
CA THR A 509 8.74 -19.25 22.69
C THR A 509 8.38 -18.37 21.49
N SER A 510 9.38 -17.90 20.72
CA SER A 510 9.14 -16.96 19.62
C SER A 510 8.76 -17.70 18.34
N LEU A 511 7.78 -17.18 17.62
CA LEU A 511 7.45 -17.65 16.27
C LEU A 511 8.49 -17.10 15.29
N GLN A 512 8.96 -17.93 14.34
CA GLN A 512 10.02 -17.52 13.38
C GLN A 512 9.53 -17.42 11.94
N GLY A 513 8.49 -18.15 11.57
CA GLY A 513 7.92 -18.11 10.23
C GLY A 513 7.08 -19.34 9.91
N CYS A 514 6.40 -19.28 8.78
CA CYS A 514 5.68 -20.40 8.18
C CYS A 514 6.44 -20.87 6.95
N VAL A 515 6.97 -22.09 7.00
CA VAL A 515 7.85 -22.66 5.97
C VAL A 515 7.02 -23.20 4.82
N SER A 516 7.39 -22.87 3.57
CA SER A 516 6.73 -23.47 2.41
C SER A 516 7.12 -24.94 2.22
N PRO A 517 6.28 -25.76 1.56
CA PRO A 517 6.61 -27.15 1.29
C PRO A 517 7.98 -27.31 0.63
N CYS A 518 8.27 -26.54 -0.42
CA CYS A 518 9.57 -26.57 -1.11
C CYS A 518 10.73 -26.42 -0.12
N HIS A 519 10.71 -25.37 0.71
CA HIS A 519 11.79 -25.11 1.65
C HIS A 519 11.96 -26.26 2.63
N TRP A 520 10.90 -26.82 3.21
CA TRP A 520 11.03 -27.95 4.15
C TRP A 520 11.69 -29.17 3.51
N PHE A 521 11.39 -29.48 2.24
CA PHE A 521 12.00 -30.61 1.53
C PHE A 521 13.51 -30.41 1.29
N GLU A 522 13.94 -29.19 0.99
CA GLU A 522 15.33 -28.88 0.63
C GLU A 522 16.22 -28.46 1.82
N GLY A 523 15.63 -27.94 2.89
CA GLY A 523 16.36 -27.39 4.03
C GLY A 523 16.39 -28.30 5.27
N SER A 524 17.48 -28.21 6.02
CA SER A 524 17.59 -28.83 7.37
C SER A 524 17.17 -27.84 8.45
N GLY A 525 16.64 -28.34 9.57
CA GLY A 525 16.39 -27.51 10.77
C GLY A 525 15.21 -26.54 10.69
N ILE A 526 14.29 -26.76 9.75
CA ILE A 526 13.07 -25.96 9.52
C ILE A 526 11.82 -26.84 9.66
N GLY A 527 10.70 -26.23 10.07
CA GLY A 527 9.44 -26.92 10.35
C GLY A 527 9.48 -27.76 11.64
N ASP A 528 8.36 -28.38 11.99
CA ASP A 528 8.23 -29.25 13.17
C ASP A 528 7.41 -30.51 12.82
N PRO A 529 8.01 -31.72 12.75
CA PRO A 529 9.43 -31.99 12.99
C PRO A 529 10.34 -31.40 11.90
N HIS A 530 11.60 -31.14 12.27
CA HIS A 530 12.64 -30.78 11.32
C HIS A 530 12.87 -31.90 10.30
N ASN A 531 13.10 -31.54 9.03
CA ASN A 531 13.49 -32.51 8.01
C ASN A 531 14.82 -33.19 8.37
N PRO A 532 14.85 -34.52 8.57
CA PRO A 532 16.03 -35.25 9.01
C PRO A 532 16.99 -35.56 7.85
N ASP A 533 16.51 -35.51 6.61
CA ASP A 533 17.26 -35.89 5.41
C ASP A 533 16.87 -34.99 4.23
N PRO A 534 17.28 -33.70 4.22
CA PRO A 534 16.91 -32.77 3.17
C PRO A 534 17.38 -33.27 1.80
N THR A 535 16.48 -33.21 0.84
CA THR A 535 16.71 -33.73 -0.52
C THR A 535 16.56 -32.57 -1.50
N PRO A 536 17.66 -32.10 -2.13
CA PRO A 536 17.58 -31.06 -3.14
C PRO A 536 16.69 -31.49 -4.31
N ALA A 537 15.95 -30.55 -4.89
CA ALA A 537 15.17 -30.82 -6.08
C ALA A 537 16.08 -31.23 -7.25
N SER A 538 15.65 -32.26 -7.98
CA SER A 538 16.33 -32.68 -9.21
C SER A 538 15.84 -31.86 -10.41
N ASP A 539 16.76 -31.28 -11.17
CA ASP A 539 16.49 -30.58 -12.44
C ASP A 539 16.26 -31.55 -13.63
N SER A 540 16.53 -32.83 -13.42
CA SER A 540 16.48 -33.87 -14.44
C SER A 540 15.85 -35.18 -13.93
N PRO A 541 15.30 -36.04 -14.81
CA PRO A 541 14.72 -37.30 -14.40
C PRO A 541 15.76 -38.28 -13.81
N PRO A 542 15.40 -39.11 -12.81
CA PRO A 542 14.08 -39.15 -12.15
C PRO A 542 13.88 -37.96 -11.20
N PHE A 543 12.71 -37.32 -11.31
CA PHE A 543 12.31 -36.24 -10.40
C PHE A 543 11.94 -36.80 -9.04
N ASN A 544 12.37 -36.13 -7.97
CA ASN A 544 12.06 -36.50 -6.60
C ASN A 544 10.91 -35.64 -6.05
N SER A 545 10.50 -35.85 -4.80
CA SER A 545 9.39 -35.09 -4.23
C SER A 545 9.66 -33.59 -4.12
N ALA A 546 10.91 -33.20 -3.83
CA ALA A 546 11.33 -31.81 -3.82
C ALA A 546 11.16 -31.15 -5.19
N SER A 547 11.49 -31.84 -6.30
CA SER A 547 11.25 -31.35 -7.67
C SER A 547 9.80 -30.93 -7.88
N TYR A 548 8.83 -31.68 -7.37
CA TYR A 548 7.41 -31.35 -7.52
C TYR A 548 6.95 -30.22 -6.61
N TYR A 549 7.40 -30.15 -5.35
CA TYR A 549 7.01 -29.07 -4.46
C TYR A 549 7.76 -27.76 -4.70
N CYS A 550 8.92 -27.81 -5.35
CA CYS A 550 9.69 -26.64 -5.77
C CYS A 550 9.45 -26.25 -7.23
N CYS A 551 8.66 -27.05 -7.96
CA CYS A 551 8.45 -26.90 -9.40
C CYS A 551 9.75 -26.85 -10.22
N ILE A 552 10.76 -27.63 -9.84
CA ILE A 552 12.06 -27.70 -10.51
C ILE A 552 12.10 -28.94 -11.40
N GLY A 553 12.53 -28.79 -12.66
CA GLY A 553 12.67 -29.90 -13.60
C GLY A 553 12.78 -29.44 -15.06
N THR A 554 12.65 -30.39 -15.98
CA THR A 554 12.67 -30.14 -17.43
C THR A 554 11.28 -29.73 -17.97
N PRO A 555 11.17 -29.29 -19.24
CA PRO A 555 9.89 -29.05 -19.90
C PRO A 555 8.95 -30.28 -20.00
N ASP A 556 9.41 -31.49 -19.71
CA ASP A 556 8.53 -32.67 -19.64
C ASP A 556 8.16 -33.04 -18.19
N GLY A 557 8.69 -32.31 -17.20
CA GLY A 557 8.57 -32.54 -15.78
C GLY A 557 8.07 -31.31 -15.00
N PRO A 558 8.27 -31.28 -13.66
CA PRO A 558 7.70 -30.26 -12.78
C PRO A 558 8.04 -28.81 -13.16
N GLY A 559 9.14 -28.58 -13.87
CA GLY A 559 9.53 -27.26 -14.38
C GLY A 559 8.73 -26.75 -15.58
N ASN A 560 7.79 -27.52 -16.13
CA ASN A 560 6.94 -27.09 -17.25
C ASN A 560 5.67 -26.36 -16.80
N GLY A 561 5.85 -25.27 -16.06
CA GLY A 561 4.75 -24.41 -15.65
C GLY A 561 3.71 -25.08 -14.75
N SER A 562 2.56 -24.41 -14.61
CA SER A 562 1.56 -24.76 -13.61
C SER A 562 1.01 -26.19 -13.70
N GLY A 563 0.86 -26.76 -14.90
CA GLY A 563 0.28 -28.09 -15.02
C GLY A 563 1.15 -29.20 -14.49
N LYS A 564 2.42 -29.25 -14.90
CA LYS A 564 3.33 -30.34 -14.52
C LYS A 564 3.74 -30.27 -13.07
N CYS A 565 3.97 -29.07 -12.53
CA CYS A 565 4.22 -28.93 -11.11
C CYS A 565 2.99 -29.38 -10.28
N ALA A 566 1.78 -29.05 -10.73
CA ALA A 566 0.54 -29.47 -10.08
C ALA A 566 0.14 -30.94 -10.35
N GLU A 567 1.04 -31.78 -10.89
CA GLU A 567 0.84 -33.24 -10.93
C GLU A 567 1.21 -33.89 -9.57
N GLY A 568 2.22 -33.37 -8.90
CA GLY A 568 2.75 -33.92 -7.65
C GLY A 568 3.52 -35.25 -7.80
N PRO A 569 4.13 -35.75 -6.70
CA PRO A 569 5.21 -36.74 -6.76
C PRO A 569 4.83 -38.24 -6.90
N SER A 570 3.55 -38.65 -6.93
CA SER A 570 3.19 -40.09 -6.88
C SER A 570 2.45 -40.67 -8.11
N ASN A 571 2.87 -41.86 -8.56
CA ASN A 571 2.19 -42.89 -9.39
C ASN A 571 0.93 -42.44 -10.19
N GLY A 572 1.13 -41.64 -11.25
CA GLY A 572 0.05 -41.21 -12.16
C GLY A 572 -0.36 -39.74 -12.01
N GLY A 573 0.34 -38.98 -11.17
CA GLY A 573 0.51 -37.53 -11.33
C GLY A 573 -0.66 -36.64 -10.94
N LYS A 574 -1.46 -36.99 -9.93
CA LYS A 574 -2.52 -36.08 -9.39
C LYS A 574 -2.80 -36.16 -7.87
N THR A 575 -2.14 -37.02 -7.10
CA THR A 575 -2.60 -37.33 -5.72
C THR A 575 -2.05 -36.39 -4.64
N TYR A 576 -0.86 -35.83 -4.80
CA TYR A 576 -0.24 -34.93 -3.82
C TYR A 576 0.34 -33.66 -4.45
N PRO A 577 -0.41 -32.95 -5.30
CA PRO A 577 0.09 -31.74 -5.93
C PRO A 577 0.27 -30.63 -4.89
N ILE A 578 1.20 -29.70 -5.15
CA ILE A 578 1.43 -28.56 -4.26
C ILE A 578 0.16 -27.75 -3.97
N THR A 579 -0.71 -27.64 -4.98
CA THR A 579 -2.02 -26.97 -4.90
C THR A 579 -2.98 -27.59 -3.89
N LEU A 580 -2.77 -28.85 -3.48
CA LEU A 580 -3.60 -29.55 -2.50
C LEU A 580 -2.96 -29.67 -1.11
N THR A 581 -1.77 -29.10 -0.90
CA THR A 581 -1.19 -28.95 0.45
C THR A 581 -2.09 -28.08 1.32
N ASN A 582 -2.12 -28.35 2.62
CA ASN A 582 -2.77 -27.47 3.59
C ASN A 582 -2.11 -26.10 3.63
N TYR A 583 -0.82 -26.01 3.31
CA TYR A 583 -0.14 -24.73 3.06
C TYR A 583 -0.89 -23.85 2.05
N VAL A 584 -1.02 -24.32 0.80
CA VAL A 584 -1.71 -23.55 -0.26
C VAL A 584 -3.19 -23.38 0.06
N LYS A 585 -3.87 -24.43 0.54
CA LYS A 585 -5.31 -24.36 0.87
C LYS A 585 -5.61 -23.34 1.96
N ASN A 586 -4.79 -23.26 3.01
CA ASN A 586 -5.01 -22.28 4.07
C ASN A 586 -4.77 -20.85 3.57
N LEU A 587 -3.72 -20.63 2.78
CA LEU A 587 -3.46 -19.31 2.18
C LEU A 587 -4.65 -18.85 1.32
N LYS A 588 -5.13 -19.71 0.41
CA LYS A 588 -6.34 -19.41 -0.36
C LYS A 588 -7.55 -19.21 0.55
N ALA A 589 -7.67 -19.99 1.63
CA ALA A 589 -8.80 -19.90 2.53
C ALA A 589 -8.91 -18.58 3.29
N VAL A 590 -7.77 -17.98 3.66
CA VAL A 590 -7.73 -16.68 4.32
C VAL A 590 -7.90 -15.51 3.34
N GLY A 591 -8.13 -15.79 2.04
CA GLY A 591 -8.35 -14.79 1.01
C GLY A 591 -7.07 -14.22 0.41
N TYR A 592 -5.92 -14.89 0.61
CA TYR A 592 -4.65 -14.43 0.07
C TYR A 592 -4.62 -14.56 -1.46
N LYS A 593 -4.28 -13.45 -2.13
CA LYS A 593 -4.29 -13.33 -3.59
C LYS A 593 -2.89 -13.18 -4.20
N GLY A 594 -1.83 -13.44 -3.44
CA GLY A 594 -0.46 -13.47 -3.97
C GLY A 594 -0.03 -14.86 -4.42
N TYR A 595 1.26 -15.01 -4.76
CA TYR A 595 1.84 -16.30 -5.12
C TYR A 595 1.90 -17.23 -3.92
N THR A 596 1.15 -18.33 -3.98
CA THR A 596 1.20 -19.40 -2.96
C THR A 596 2.18 -20.52 -3.30
N TRP A 597 2.64 -20.57 -4.55
CA TRP A 597 3.62 -21.50 -5.13
C TRP A 597 4.09 -20.95 -6.49
N GLN A 598 5.13 -21.53 -7.09
CA GLN A 598 5.95 -20.96 -8.17
C GLN A 598 5.17 -20.58 -9.45
N TYR A 599 4.03 -21.22 -9.73
CA TYR A 599 3.23 -20.98 -10.93
C TYR A 599 1.76 -20.62 -10.60
N ASP A 600 1.52 -19.95 -9.47
CA ASP A 600 0.21 -19.41 -9.10
C ASP A 600 -0.16 -18.11 -9.85
N ASP A 601 0.13 -18.08 -11.16
CA ASP A 601 0.10 -16.87 -12.00
C ASP A 601 -1.29 -16.27 -12.21
N LEU A 602 -2.36 -17.04 -11.95
CA LEU A 602 -3.74 -16.58 -12.16
C LEU A 602 -4.07 -15.36 -11.29
N GLU A 603 -3.52 -15.31 -10.08
CA GLU A 603 -3.73 -14.21 -9.14
C GLU A 603 -2.42 -13.57 -8.67
N GLY A 604 -1.28 -14.27 -8.78
CA GLY A 604 -0.02 -13.82 -8.21
C GLY A 604 0.50 -12.51 -8.80
N THR A 605 0.47 -12.38 -10.14
CA THR A 605 1.00 -11.19 -10.82
C THR A 605 -0.07 -10.11 -11.04
N MET A 606 0.23 -8.90 -10.57
CA MET A 606 -0.45 -7.67 -10.93
C MET A 606 0.42 -6.86 -11.90
N THR A 607 -0.20 -6.29 -12.92
CA THR A 607 0.45 -5.43 -13.92
C THR A 607 -0.17 -4.04 -13.89
N CYS A 608 0.64 -3.00 -13.96
CA CYS A 608 0.21 -1.62 -13.96
C CYS A 608 0.98 -0.82 -15.02
N ASN A 609 0.46 0.34 -15.42
CA ASN A 609 1.25 1.25 -16.24
C ASN A 609 2.37 1.89 -15.39
N TRP A 610 3.41 2.36 -16.04
CA TRP A 610 4.42 3.18 -15.39
C TRP A 610 3.80 4.45 -14.79
N GLY A 611 4.32 4.87 -13.64
CA GLY A 611 3.99 6.13 -12.98
C GLY A 611 2.95 6.02 -11.88
N GLU A 612 2.32 4.85 -11.74
CA GLU A 612 1.40 4.60 -10.63
C GLU A 612 2.14 4.62 -9.30
N THR A 613 1.46 5.06 -8.24
CA THR A 613 2.03 5.15 -6.88
C THR A 613 1.78 3.85 -6.13
N ILE A 614 2.83 3.28 -5.57
CA ILE A 614 2.81 1.99 -4.88
C ILE A 614 2.95 2.26 -3.38
N SER A 615 2.04 1.71 -2.58
CA SER A 615 2.09 1.69 -1.13
C SER A 615 2.14 0.24 -0.65
N LEU A 616 3.11 -0.05 0.20
CA LEU A 616 3.26 -1.34 0.87
C LEU A 616 3.17 -1.11 2.38
N THR A 617 2.09 -1.59 3.00
CA THR A 617 1.92 -1.50 4.45
C THR A 617 2.35 -2.80 5.11
N LEU A 618 3.38 -2.73 5.94
CA LEU A 618 3.90 -3.85 6.72
C LEU A 618 3.18 -3.93 8.06
N VAL A 619 2.77 -5.13 8.43
CA VAL A 619 1.99 -5.40 9.64
C VAL A 619 0.71 -4.53 9.71
N PRO A 620 -0.14 -4.52 8.68
CA PRO A 620 -1.30 -3.62 8.60
C PRO A 620 -2.30 -3.79 9.75
N GLY A 621 -2.32 -4.94 10.43
CA GLY A 621 -3.10 -5.16 11.65
C GLY A 621 -2.46 -4.65 12.95
N GLY A 622 -1.26 -4.08 12.87
CA GLY A 622 -0.43 -3.68 14.02
C GLY A 622 0.18 -4.85 14.80
N GLY A 623 0.86 -4.53 15.89
CA GLY A 623 1.45 -5.52 16.79
C GLY A 623 2.80 -6.07 16.31
N VAL A 624 3.16 -7.26 16.80
CA VAL A 624 4.48 -7.88 16.65
C VAL A 624 4.30 -9.37 16.29
N PRO A 625 4.39 -9.77 15.00
CA PRO A 625 3.99 -11.11 14.54
C PRO A 625 4.73 -12.29 15.19
N TYR A 626 5.94 -12.09 15.71
CA TYR A 626 6.69 -13.14 16.41
C TYR A 626 6.27 -13.36 17.86
N ASP A 627 5.45 -12.47 18.44
CA ASP A 627 4.99 -12.56 19.82
C ASP A 627 3.78 -13.53 19.93
N PRO A 628 3.94 -14.71 20.57
CA PRO A 628 2.84 -15.67 20.74
C PRO A 628 1.71 -15.14 21.65
N ALA A 629 1.92 -14.04 22.37
CA ALA A 629 0.89 -13.38 23.15
C ALA A 629 -0.12 -12.61 22.28
N THR A 630 0.18 -12.39 20.99
CA THR A 630 -0.77 -11.79 20.05
C THR A 630 -2.05 -12.62 19.98
N LYS A 631 -3.18 -11.95 20.14
CA LYS A 631 -4.55 -12.48 20.06
C LYS A 631 -5.31 -11.78 18.95
N TRP A 632 -6.36 -12.45 18.49
CA TRP A 632 -7.25 -11.95 17.45
C TRP A 632 -8.65 -11.72 17.99
N ALA A 633 -9.26 -10.63 17.54
CA ALA A 633 -10.63 -10.24 17.89
C ALA A 633 -11.42 -9.96 16.60
N TYR A 634 -12.73 -10.22 16.65
CA TYR A 634 -13.64 -9.89 15.56
C TYR A 634 -14.42 -8.63 15.91
N ASP A 635 -14.34 -7.60 15.07
CA ASP A 635 -15.00 -6.30 15.29
C ASP A 635 -16.42 -6.22 14.71
N GLY A 636 -16.94 -7.32 14.17
CA GLY A 636 -18.22 -7.36 13.46
C GLY A 636 -18.09 -7.29 11.94
N LYS A 637 -16.89 -6.99 11.42
CA LYS A 637 -16.59 -6.96 9.98
C LYS A 637 -15.34 -7.76 9.63
N LYS A 638 -14.26 -7.62 10.41
CA LYS A 638 -12.96 -8.26 10.18
C LYS A 638 -12.36 -8.80 11.47
N CYS A 639 -11.36 -9.65 11.30
CA CYS A 639 -10.50 -10.11 12.39
C CYS A 639 -9.24 -9.26 12.42
N SER A 640 -8.88 -8.72 13.59
CA SER A 640 -7.70 -7.88 13.79
C SER A 640 -6.84 -8.38 14.95
N GLY A 641 -5.52 -8.14 14.84
CA GLY A 641 -4.52 -8.60 15.79
C GLY A 641 -4.26 -7.58 16.90
N GLY A 642 -3.94 -8.06 18.10
CA GLY A 642 -3.57 -7.20 19.24
C GLY A 642 -3.32 -8.01 20.51
N LYS A 643 -3.22 -7.35 21.68
CA LYS A 643 -3.12 -8.04 22.98
C LYS A 643 -4.46 -8.47 23.57
N LYS A 644 -5.56 -7.98 23.00
CA LYS A 644 -6.94 -8.25 23.41
C LYS A 644 -7.60 -9.10 22.34
N GLY A 645 -8.27 -10.18 22.73
CA GLY A 645 -8.94 -11.09 21.81
C GLY A 645 -9.13 -12.48 22.40
N SER A 646 -10.07 -13.23 21.85
CA SER A 646 -10.36 -14.60 22.28
C SER A 646 -9.76 -15.67 21.37
N TYR A 647 -9.26 -15.28 20.20
CA TYR A 647 -8.72 -16.20 19.20
C TYR A 647 -7.20 -16.22 19.24
N SER A 648 -6.63 -17.42 19.10
CA SER A 648 -5.18 -17.63 19.11
C SER A 648 -4.50 -17.31 17.79
N SER A 649 -5.25 -17.19 16.70
CA SER A 649 -4.76 -16.92 15.36
C SER A 649 -5.84 -16.25 14.52
N LEU A 650 -5.44 -15.61 13.42
CA LEU A 650 -6.37 -15.01 12.47
C LEU A 650 -7.29 -16.04 11.87
N LEU A 651 -6.76 -17.17 11.39
CA LEU A 651 -7.55 -18.23 10.78
C LEU A 651 -8.61 -18.74 11.77
N ALA A 652 -8.26 -18.92 13.05
CA ALA A 652 -9.23 -19.32 14.07
C ALA A 652 -10.35 -18.29 14.26
N CYS A 653 -10.02 -17.00 14.20
CA CYS A 653 -11.02 -15.93 14.24
C CYS A 653 -11.92 -15.97 13.00
N GLN A 654 -11.33 -16.07 11.80
CA GLN A 654 -12.07 -16.08 10.54
C GLN A 654 -12.98 -17.29 10.44
N GLN A 655 -12.50 -18.49 10.75
CA GLN A 655 -13.30 -19.72 10.71
C GLN A 655 -14.53 -19.63 11.63
N ALA A 656 -14.39 -18.95 12.77
CA ALA A 656 -15.46 -18.80 13.72
C ALA A 656 -16.47 -17.69 13.38
N LYS A 657 -16.07 -16.65 12.62
CA LYS A 657 -16.84 -15.41 12.48
C LYS A 657 -17.13 -14.97 11.06
N MET A 658 -16.27 -15.32 10.11
CA MET A 658 -16.39 -14.90 8.71
C MET A 658 -17.24 -15.90 7.92
N LYS A 659 -17.60 -15.47 6.71
CA LYS A 659 -18.30 -16.29 5.73
C LYS A 659 -17.37 -16.71 4.61
N TYR A 660 -17.75 -17.79 3.93
CA TYR A 660 -16.92 -18.44 2.94
C TYR A 660 -17.72 -18.77 1.67
N ASN A 661 -17.01 -18.82 0.55
CA ASN A 661 -17.50 -19.31 -0.73
C ASN A 661 -16.56 -20.37 -1.30
N CYS A 662 -17.14 -21.21 -2.16
CA CYS A 662 -16.41 -22.27 -2.85
C CYS A 662 -15.90 -21.77 -4.18
N GLU A 663 -14.60 -21.51 -4.28
CA GLU A 663 -14.00 -21.09 -5.54
C GLU A 663 -13.38 -22.30 -6.26
N THR A 664 -13.63 -22.39 -7.57
CA THR A 664 -13.03 -23.40 -8.44
C THR A 664 -11.93 -22.75 -9.27
N VAL A 665 -10.70 -23.22 -9.12
CA VAL A 665 -9.53 -22.78 -9.88
C VAL A 665 -9.14 -23.90 -10.84
N THR A 666 -9.02 -23.58 -12.13
CA THR A 666 -8.56 -24.52 -13.15
C THR A 666 -7.21 -24.04 -13.69
N TYR A 667 -6.16 -24.80 -13.43
CA TYR A 667 -4.83 -24.53 -13.96
C TYR A 667 -4.72 -25.06 -15.39
N ALA A 668 -4.07 -24.30 -16.28
CA ALA A 668 -4.10 -24.52 -17.73
C ALA A 668 -3.77 -25.96 -18.18
N THR A 669 -2.87 -26.61 -17.47
CA THR A 669 -2.44 -27.99 -17.72
C THR A 669 -2.51 -28.89 -16.47
N GLY A 670 -3.19 -28.43 -15.42
CA GLY A 670 -3.20 -29.04 -14.07
C GLY A 670 -4.57 -29.54 -13.59
N PRO A 671 -4.68 -29.96 -12.32
CA PRO A 671 -5.96 -30.33 -11.72
C PRO A 671 -6.86 -29.10 -11.57
N THR A 672 -8.17 -29.32 -11.67
CA THR A 672 -9.15 -28.35 -11.17
C THR A 672 -9.23 -28.52 -9.66
N VAL A 673 -8.96 -27.44 -8.93
CA VAL A 673 -8.95 -27.43 -7.46
C VAL A 673 -10.06 -26.50 -6.95
N LYS A 674 -10.72 -26.92 -5.87
CA LYS A 674 -11.71 -26.13 -5.13
C LYS A 674 -11.13 -25.68 -3.81
N TYR A 675 -11.31 -24.40 -3.51
CA TYR A 675 -10.89 -23.79 -2.26
C TYR A 675 -12.07 -23.16 -1.54
N CYS A 676 -12.00 -23.17 -0.21
CA CYS A 676 -12.93 -22.45 0.66
C CYS A 676 -12.36 -21.10 1.02
N ILE A 677 -12.78 -20.07 0.31
CA ILE A 677 -12.19 -18.73 0.40
C ILE A 677 -13.09 -17.84 1.25
N VAL A 678 -12.49 -17.06 2.15
CA VAL A 678 -13.21 -16.05 2.92
C VAL A 678 -13.84 -15.04 1.97
N ASP A 679 -15.13 -14.79 2.16
CA ASP A 679 -15.92 -13.92 1.30
C ASP A 679 -16.91 -13.16 2.18
N PRO A 680 -16.81 -11.82 2.28
CA PRO A 680 -17.77 -11.01 3.05
C PRO A 680 -19.23 -11.17 2.59
N GLN A 681 -19.44 -11.50 1.31
CA GLN A 681 -20.73 -11.81 0.70
C GLN A 681 -21.05 -13.31 0.73
N GLY A 682 -20.14 -14.11 1.28
CA GLY A 682 -20.31 -15.55 1.45
C GLY A 682 -21.51 -15.89 2.31
N THR A 683 -22.07 -17.08 2.07
CA THR A 683 -23.23 -17.57 2.83
C THR A 683 -22.89 -18.74 3.73
N LYS A 684 -21.76 -19.41 3.48
CA LYS A 684 -21.36 -20.63 4.19
C LYS A 684 -20.50 -20.29 5.40
N THR A 685 -20.67 -21.07 6.47
CA THR A 685 -19.65 -21.24 7.50
C THR A 685 -18.45 -22.00 6.96
N TRP A 686 -17.34 -21.99 7.70
CA TRP A 686 -16.14 -22.75 7.34
C TRP A 686 -16.44 -24.24 7.10
N ASP A 687 -17.13 -24.90 8.04
CA ASP A 687 -17.42 -26.34 7.97
C ASP A 687 -18.35 -26.69 6.81
N GLU A 688 -19.38 -25.86 6.57
CA GLU A 688 -20.27 -26.01 5.41
C GLU A 688 -19.52 -25.85 4.10
N CYS A 689 -18.59 -24.89 4.05
CA CYS A 689 -17.74 -24.71 2.89
C CYS A 689 -16.87 -25.94 2.66
N GLN A 690 -16.08 -26.36 3.65
CA GLN A 690 -15.16 -27.49 3.55
C GLN A 690 -15.87 -28.76 3.10
N SER A 691 -17.06 -29.01 3.63
CA SER A 691 -17.90 -30.16 3.25
C SER A 691 -18.40 -30.09 1.80
N SER A 692 -18.59 -28.89 1.26
CA SER A 692 -19.10 -28.68 -0.11
C SER A 692 -18.00 -28.48 -1.17
N CYS A 693 -16.79 -28.12 -0.76
CA CYS A 693 -15.62 -27.86 -1.62
C CYS A 693 -14.66 -29.05 -1.66
N THR A 694 -15.20 -30.23 -1.95
CA THR A 694 -14.38 -31.44 -2.08
C THR A 694 -13.66 -31.49 -3.42
N ASN A 695 -12.37 -31.82 -3.38
CA ASN A 695 -11.49 -32.02 -4.53
C ASN A 695 -11.49 -33.47 -5.02
#